data_AF-A0A4U0XQG3-F1
#
_entry.id   AF-A0A4U0XQG3-F1
#
_cell.length_a   1.000
_cell.length_b   1.000
_cell.length_c   1.000
_cell.angle_alpha   90.00
_cell.angle_beta   90.00
_cell.angle_gamma   90.00
#
_symmetry.space_group_name_H-M   'P 1'
#
loop_
_entity.id
_entity.type
_entity.pdbx_description
1 polymer ?
#
loop_
_entity_poly.entity_id
_entity_poly.type
_entity_poly.pdbx_seq_one_letter_code
_entity_poly.pdbx_strand_id
1 'polypeptide(L)'
;MSKRKVDAVEGGETGSSSRAKRASIETKKHDMLDRFGPGLFDTTTVQNYATSYATSEPYKHAVIPNLIDDTLLRSVRAEILDNIHFTPKETDIYKIHQSGDLANLDGLDPGALAKLPSLLQLRDALYGAQFRQWVQDVSGAGALSGRKTDMAVNVYVPGCHLLCHDDVIGSRRVSYILYLTDPDRPWKAEWGGALRLYSTERKEAAGGETYRVPLSEWSKVIPPAWNQLSFFAVQPGESFHDVEEVYHRAAEEEESEEDGGRFRMAISGWFHIPQDGEEGYEPGLEESMAKQSSLQQLQGKADQFDEPKPIWLDSARAHHPAPHNAPLNGAPSKRAKDHEDVLSEQEFDFLLQYMTPTYLTPDTVDELTELFAEESTLQLSNFLNRNFAARLREQFEQQQQVPSGGPGTIPSDQFSTSRPPYKHRYQYLQPTPASISNTSSEETNPYMLLLHSLLPSLAFRKWMEMVTGLGLERTAILARKFRRGMDYQLAQGFRGGEKEGEGQEGRVEYTMCVTPTGGWGGEEDGDGDGDGEGGERPREMSGEGRASEAQGNDQAQTATADEDNVGGYELYMAGDDDDDNDDNPTASDTESNDGVTIPPNIIAQSHTGAGDRRSAARSRRRNAAHHDPAVYQPRANGEGDADGEEDDGILFTNPASWNTLSIVLRDRGTLRFVKYVSRQARGDRWDVAGEYEVVGGEEEEVEEGE
;
A
#
# COMPACT_ATOMS: atom_id res chain seq x y z
N MET A 1 -59.68 63.58 37.79
CA MET A 1 -59.32 62.42 36.93
C MET A 1 -57.88 62.05 37.22
N SER A 2 -57.43 60.82 37.46
CA SER A 2 -57.98 59.61 38.08
C SER A 2 -56.76 58.91 38.71
N LYS A 3 -56.96 58.23 39.83
CA LYS A 3 -55.94 57.55 40.65
C LYS A 3 -55.53 56.18 40.09
N ARG A 4 -54.31 55.73 40.42
CA ARG A 4 -53.91 54.47 41.13
C ARG A 4 -52.51 54.02 40.63
N LYS A 5 -51.47 53.91 41.47
CA LYS A 5 -51.17 53.05 42.64
C LYS A 5 -50.43 51.76 42.20
N VAL A 6 -49.15 51.73 42.57
CA VAL A 6 -48.22 50.59 42.52
C VAL A 6 -48.44 49.75 43.78
N ASP A 7 -48.53 48.43 43.64
CA ASP A 7 -48.35 47.47 44.73
C ASP A 7 -47.41 46.37 44.24
N ALA A 8 -46.39 46.08 45.05
CA ALA A 8 -45.40 45.01 44.88
C ALA A 8 -45.97 43.68 45.39
N VAL A 9 -45.58 42.57 44.75
CA VAL A 9 -45.75 41.21 45.26
C VAL A 9 -44.45 40.45 45.08
N GLU A 10 -43.82 40.10 46.20
CA GLU A 10 -42.81 39.04 46.32
C GLU A 10 -43.45 37.68 46.02
N GLY A 11 -42.71 36.81 45.33
CA GLY A 11 -43.05 35.40 45.16
C GLY A 11 -41.79 34.57 45.03
N GLY A 12 -41.39 33.92 46.13
CA GLY A 12 -40.36 32.88 46.13
C GLY A 12 -40.94 31.53 45.68
N GLU A 13 -40.08 30.74 45.02
CA GLU A 13 -39.86 29.29 45.22
C GLU A 13 -39.00 28.75 44.06
N THR A 14 -37.69 28.96 44.16
CA THR A 14 -36.67 28.24 43.39
C THR A 14 -36.06 27.18 44.30
N GLY A 15 -36.32 25.89 44.04
CA GLY A 15 -35.72 24.82 44.86
C GLY A 15 -35.85 23.38 44.35
N SER A 16 -36.81 23.07 43.48
CA SER A 16 -37.06 21.68 43.07
C SER A 16 -36.40 21.28 41.74
N SER A 17 -36.42 22.13 40.70
CA SER A 17 -35.96 21.73 39.35
C SER A 17 -34.44 21.64 39.19
N SER A 18 -33.66 22.43 39.95
CA SER A 18 -32.20 22.38 39.92
C SER A 18 -31.64 21.14 40.61
N ARG A 19 -32.34 20.64 41.65
CA ARG A 19 -31.96 19.43 42.39
C ARG A 19 -32.32 18.17 41.61
N ALA A 20 -33.45 18.14 40.91
CA ALA A 20 -33.82 17.04 40.01
C ALA A 20 -32.91 16.98 38.76
N LYS A 21 -32.55 18.12 38.16
CA LYS A 21 -31.56 18.17 37.07
C LYS A 21 -30.17 17.75 37.54
N ARG A 22 -29.69 18.24 38.70
CA ARG A 22 -28.41 17.79 39.29
C ARG A 22 -28.41 16.31 39.61
N ALA A 23 -29.47 15.79 40.23
CA ALA A 23 -29.60 14.36 40.50
C ALA A 23 -29.61 13.54 39.21
N SER A 24 -30.35 13.94 38.15
CA SER A 24 -30.33 13.24 36.86
C SER A 24 -28.98 13.28 36.15
N ILE A 25 -28.21 14.37 36.32
CA ILE A 25 -26.86 14.52 35.78
C ILE A 25 -25.86 13.70 36.61
N GLU A 26 -25.99 13.65 37.93
CA GLU A 26 -25.18 12.80 38.83
C GLU A 26 -25.45 11.32 38.57
N THR A 27 -26.71 10.91 38.39
CA THR A 27 -27.08 9.53 38.04
C THR A 27 -26.58 9.15 36.65
N LYS A 28 -26.72 10.03 35.63
CA LYS A 28 -26.12 9.80 34.30
C LYS A 28 -24.58 9.77 34.33
N LYS A 29 -23.95 10.54 35.22
CA LYS A 29 -22.49 10.50 35.41
C LYS A 29 -22.02 9.19 36.06
N HIS A 30 -22.78 8.67 37.03
CA HIS A 30 -22.45 7.39 37.67
C HIS A 30 -22.65 6.23 36.69
N ASP A 31 -23.74 6.24 35.92
CA ASP A 31 -24.08 5.25 34.89
C ASP A 31 -23.03 5.13 33.77
N MET A 32 -22.26 6.19 33.48
CA MET A 32 -21.17 6.11 32.50
C MET A 32 -19.87 5.53 33.07
N LEU A 33 -19.61 5.68 34.37
CA LEU A 33 -18.40 5.15 35.00
C LEU A 33 -18.48 3.62 35.16
N ASP A 34 -19.69 3.11 35.42
CA ASP A 34 -19.96 1.68 35.57
C ASP A 34 -19.79 0.89 34.26
N ARG A 35 -19.61 1.59 33.12
CA ARG A 35 -19.32 1.00 31.80
C ARG A 35 -17.85 0.63 31.62
N PHE A 36 -16.97 1.07 32.53
CA PHE A 36 -15.54 0.79 32.49
C PHE A 36 -15.15 -0.28 33.51
N GLY A 37 -13.97 -0.87 33.30
CA GLY A 37 -13.37 -1.81 34.24
C GLY A 37 -13.16 -1.19 35.64
N PRO A 38 -13.27 -1.99 36.71
CA PRO A 38 -13.20 -1.50 38.08
C PRO A 38 -11.84 -0.85 38.37
N GLY A 39 -11.87 0.31 39.04
CA GLY A 39 -10.66 1.02 39.48
C GLY A 39 -9.90 1.78 38.38
N LEU A 40 -10.42 1.84 37.14
CA LEU A 40 -9.80 2.59 36.04
C LEU A 40 -9.58 4.07 36.38
N PHE A 41 -10.56 4.67 37.06
CA PHE A 41 -10.56 6.09 37.44
C PHE A 41 -9.93 6.38 38.81
N ASP A 42 -9.40 5.36 39.49
CA ASP A 42 -8.72 5.57 40.77
C ASP A 42 -7.45 6.40 40.55
N THR A 43 -7.20 7.38 41.42
CA THR A 43 -6.07 8.32 41.27
C THR A 43 -4.73 7.62 41.13
N THR A 44 -4.50 6.52 41.86
CA THR A 44 -3.28 5.73 41.75
C THR A 44 -3.16 5.02 40.40
N THR A 45 -4.27 4.48 39.89
CA THR A 45 -4.33 3.84 38.56
C THR A 45 -3.98 4.84 37.46
N VAL A 46 -4.60 6.03 37.49
CA VAL A 46 -4.31 7.13 36.53
C VAL A 46 -2.84 7.53 36.59
N GLN A 47 -2.28 7.72 37.79
CA GLN A 47 -0.86 8.10 37.95
C GLN A 47 0.11 7.04 37.43
N ASN A 48 -0.23 5.75 37.62
CA ASN A 48 0.59 4.65 37.10
C ASN A 48 0.58 4.64 35.57
N TYR A 49 -0.58 4.81 34.94
CA TYR A 49 -0.67 4.90 33.48
C TYR A 49 0.02 6.16 32.94
N ALA A 50 -0.13 7.31 33.59
CA ALA A 50 0.57 8.54 33.20
C ALA A 50 2.09 8.36 33.25
N THR A 51 2.60 7.69 34.29
CA THR A 51 4.03 7.37 34.41
C THR A 51 4.48 6.43 33.29
N SER A 52 3.73 5.34 33.07
CA SER A 52 4.02 4.37 32.00
C SER A 52 4.00 5.02 30.62
N TYR A 53 3.03 5.89 30.34
CA TYR A 53 2.91 6.62 29.08
C TYR A 53 4.10 7.56 28.88
N ALA A 54 4.47 8.33 29.92
CA ALA A 54 5.57 9.28 29.86
C ALA A 54 6.95 8.61 29.61
N THR A 55 7.13 7.35 30.00
CA THR A 55 8.38 6.60 29.83
C THR A 55 8.33 5.56 28.72
N SER A 56 7.27 5.55 27.91
CA SER A 56 7.09 4.57 26.85
C SER A 56 7.87 4.94 25.58
N GLU A 57 8.30 3.92 24.85
CA GLU A 57 9.15 4.01 23.66
C GLU A 57 8.58 3.09 22.56
N PRO A 58 8.68 3.42 21.26
CA PRO A 58 9.55 4.45 20.67
C PRO A 58 9.01 5.88 20.66
N TYR A 59 7.72 6.03 20.93
CA TYR A 59 7.07 7.29 21.23
C TYR A 59 6.00 7.01 22.28
N LYS A 60 5.42 8.08 22.83
CA LYS A 60 4.54 7.95 23.99
C LYS A 60 3.23 7.25 23.60
N HIS A 61 2.97 6.11 24.23
CA HIS A 61 1.79 5.27 24.03
C HIS A 61 1.38 4.60 25.35
N ALA A 62 0.13 4.15 25.43
CA ALA A 62 -0.36 3.33 26.54
C ALA A 62 -1.09 2.09 26.02
N VAL A 63 -1.05 1.03 26.84
CA VAL A 63 -1.78 -0.23 26.64
C VAL A 63 -2.56 -0.53 27.92
N ILE A 64 -3.88 -0.61 27.82
CA ILE A 64 -4.81 -0.70 28.94
C ILE A 64 -5.61 -1.98 28.79
N PRO A 65 -5.32 -3.03 29.57
CA PRO A 65 -6.14 -4.23 29.59
C PRO A 65 -7.43 -3.99 30.39
N ASN A 66 -8.49 -4.73 30.04
CA ASN A 66 -9.78 -4.72 30.72
C ASN A 66 -10.39 -3.31 30.86
N LEU A 67 -10.38 -2.53 29.76
CA LEU A 67 -10.84 -1.14 29.77
C LEU A 67 -12.33 -1.02 30.09
N ILE A 68 -13.16 -1.81 29.41
CA ILE A 68 -14.62 -1.74 29.43
C ILE A 68 -15.18 -2.82 30.35
N ASP A 69 -16.36 -2.62 30.92
CA ASP A 69 -17.09 -3.71 31.58
C ASP A 69 -17.25 -4.91 30.63
N ASP A 70 -16.91 -6.11 31.10
CA ASP A 70 -16.85 -7.30 30.26
C ASP A 70 -18.23 -7.68 29.69
N THR A 71 -19.29 -7.47 30.47
CA THR A 71 -20.67 -7.78 30.03
C THR A 71 -21.09 -6.83 28.93
N LEU A 72 -20.80 -5.55 29.08
CA LEU A 72 -21.04 -4.55 28.04
C LEU A 72 -20.25 -4.89 26.77
N LEU A 73 -18.95 -5.15 26.87
CA LEU A 73 -18.12 -5.39 25.68
C LEU A 73 -18.48 -6.69 24.96
N ARG A 74 -18.86 -7.75 25.67
CA ARG A 74 -19.42 -8.97 25.06
C ARG A 74 -20.72 -8.68 24.30
N SER A 75 -21.58 -7.83 24.86
CA SER A 75 -22.83 -7.41 24.20
C SER A 75 -22.55 -6.57 22.94
N VAL A 76 -21.59 -5.63 23.00
CA VAL A 76 -21.11 -4.87 21.83
C VAL A 76 -20.60 -5.82 20.75
N ARG A 77 -19.76 -6.80 21.11
CA ARG A 77 -19.22 -7.77 20.16
C ARG A 77 -20.34 -8.55 19.46
N ALA A 78 -21.33 -9.03 20.22
CA ALA A 78 -22.47 -9.76 19.66
C ALA A 78 -23.30 -8.87 18.72
N GLU A 79 -23.62 -7.64 19.12
CA GLU A 79 -24.35 -6.69 18.28
C GLU A 79 -23.65 -6.43 16.95
N ILE A 80 -22.33 -6.25 16.96
CA ILE A 80 -21.53 -6.06 15.74
C ILE A 80 -21.63 -7.28 14.83
N LEU A 81 -21.39 -8.49 15.36
CA LEU A 81 -21.43 -9.71 14.57
C LEU A 81 -22.81 -9.99 13.98
N ASP A 82 -23.87 -9.69 14.71
CA ASP A 82 -25.25 -10.01 14.33
C ASP A 82 -25.85 -8.98 13.35
N ASN A 83 -25.37 -7.73 13.35
CA ASN A 83 -26.07 -6.62 12.70
C ASN A 83 -25.23 -5.78 11.75
N ILE A 84 -23.90 -5.94 11.71
CA ILE A 84 -23.01 -5.12 10.86
C ILE A 84 -22.44 -5.98 9.75
N HIS A 85 -22.58 -5.52 8.51
CA HIS A 85 -21.95 -6.13 7.35
C HIS A 85 -20.57 -5.50 7.09
N PHE A 86 -19.60 -6.34 6.72
CA PHE A 86 -18.24 -5.89 6.40
C PHE A 86 -17.91 -6.24 4.96
N THR A 87 -17.41 -5.25 4.23
CA THR A 87 -16.97 -5.40 2.85
C THR A 87 -15.44 -5.46 2.81
N PRO A 88 -14.84 -6.45 2.12
CA PRO A 88 -13.40 -6.46 1.89
C PRO A 88 -12.99 -5.24 1.07
N LYS A 89 -11.88 -4.63 1.44
CA LYS A 89 -11.26 -3.51 0.73
C LYS A 89 -9.77 -3.70 0.67
N GLU A 90 -9.21 -3.46 -0.50
CA GLU A 90 -7.78 -3.56 -0.75
C GLU A 90 -7.33 -2.32 -1.53
N THR A 91 -6.29 -1.66 -1.02
CA THR A 91 -5.62 -0.51 -1.63
C THR A 91 -4.14 -0.84 -1.78
N ASP A 92 -3.28 0.13 -2.07
CA ASP A 92 -1.83 -0.08 -1.95
C ASP A 92 -1.42 -0.32 -0.48
N ILE A 93 -1.95 0.46 0.47
CA ILE A 93 -1.51 0.51 1.87
C ILE A 93 -2.20 -0.50 2.80
N TYR A 94 -3.38 -1.03 2.45
CA TYR A 94 -4.09 -1.98 3.32
C TYR A 94 -4.86 -3.07 2.57
N LYS A 95 -5.23 -4.12 3.31
CA LYS A 95 -6.27 -5.10 2.99
C LYS A 95 -7.07 -5.34 4.26
N ILE A 96 -8.33 -4.92 4.33
CA ILE A 96 -9.18 -4.98 5.54
C ILE A 96 -10.64 -5.27 5.19
N HIS A 97 -11.40 -5.78 6.16
CA HIS A 97 -12.86 -5.81 6.09
C HIS A 97 -13.41 -4.64 6.90
N GLN A 98 -13.98 -3.67 6.21
CA GLN A 98 -14.49 -2.45 6.84
C GLN A 98 -16.01 -2.42 6.74
N SER A 99 -16.67 -2.00 7.81
CA SER A 99 -18.10 -1.72 7.79
C SER A 99 -18.31 -0.38 7.09
N GLY A 100 -18.86 -0.40 5.87
CA GLY A 100 -19.26 0.82 5.16
C GLY A 100 -20.16 1.67 6.05
N ASP A 101 -21.13 1.06 6.73
CA ASP A 101 -22.20 1.74 7.44
C ASP A 101 -21.78 2.57 8.68
N LEU A 102 -20.57 2.39 9.23
CA LEU A 102 -20.19 2.91 10.55
C LEU A 102 -19.23 4.10 10.58
N ALA A 103 -18.77 4.61 9.43
CA ALA A 103 -17.81 5.72 9.43
C ALA A 103 -18.33 6.98 10.12
N ASN A 104 -19.63 7.03 10.38
CA ASN A 104 -20.19 7.81 11.46
C ASN A 104 -21.40 7.07 12.03
N LEU A 105 -21.30 6.50 13.23
CA LEU A 105 -22.45 5.88 13.93
C LEU A 105 -23.69 6.78 13.93
N ASP A 106 -23.50 8.11 13.98
CA ASP A 106 -24.62 9.07 13.93
C ASP A 106 -25.26 9.21 12.53
N GLY A 107 -24.63 8.68 11.49
CA GLY A 107 -25.12 8.65 10.11
C GLY A 107 -25.94 7.40 9.77
N LEU A 108 -25.99 6.41 10.65
CA LEU A 108 -26.85 5.23 10.48
C LEU A 108 -28.33 5.58 10.57
N ASP A 109 -29.18 4.84 9.85
CA ASP A 109 -30.61 5.02 9.96
C ASP A 109 -31.11 4.62 11.37
N PRO A 110 -32.20 5.21 11.88
CA PRO A 110 -32.71 4.93 13.22
C PRO A 110 -33.04 3.46 13.48
N GLY A 111 -33.39 2.70 12.45
CA GLY A 111 -33.68 1.26 12.55
C GLY A 111 -32.42 0.44 12.74
N ALA A 112 -31.33 0.78 12.05
CA ALA A 112 -30.00 0.20 12.28
C ALA A 112 -29.47 0.54 13.67
N LEU A 113 -29.58 1.81 14.10
CA LEU A 113 -29.14 2.24 15.44
C LEU A 113 -29.89 1.54 16.57
N ALA A 114 -31.18 1.24 16.39
CA ALA A 114 -31.97 0.52 17.38
C ALA A 114 -31.48 -0.92 17.62
N LYS A 115 -30.70 -1.49 16.69
CA LYS A 115 -30.09 -2.82 16.82
C LYS A 115 -28.71 -2.78 17.51
N LEU A 116 -28.15 -1.60 17.74
CA LEU A 116 -26.80 -1.39 18.27
C LEU A 116 -26.76 -0.64 19.63
N PRO A 117 -27.65 -0.92 20.61
CA PRO A 117 -27.74 -0.14 21.84
C PRO A 117 -26.51 -0.27 22.76
N SER A 118 -25.81 -1.40 22.81
CA SER A 118 -24.57 -1.54 23.56
C SER A 118 -23.41 -0.82 22.88
N LEU A 119 -23.32 -0.85 21.55
CA LEU A 119 -22.31 -0.08 20.82
C LEU A 119 -22.47 1.43 21.03
N LEU A 120 -23.71 1.93 21.06
CA LEU A 120 -24.00 3.32 21.43
C LEU A 120 -23.58 3.65 22.88
N GLN A 121 -23.81 2.73 23.82
CA GLN A 121 -23.35 2.91 25.20
C GLN A 121 -21.83 2.97 25.30
N LEU A 122 -21.11 2.15 24.53
CA LEU A 122 -19.66 2.17 24.45
C LEU A 122 -19.16 3.49 23.89
N ARG A 123 -19.71 3.97 22.75
CA ARG A 123 -19.35 5.27 22.19
C ARG A 123 -19.52 6.38 23.21
N ASP A 124 -20.71 6.47 23.81
CA ASP A 124 -21.04 7.54 24.74
C ASP A 124 -20.11 7.51 25.98
N ALA A 125 -19.64 6.32 26.37
CA ALA A 125 -18.63 6.16 27.42
C ALA A 125 -17.26 6.68 26.98
N LEU A 126 -16.76 6.26 25.82
CA LEU A 126 -15.46 6.66 25.28
C LEU A 126 -15.38 8.18 25.02
N TYR A 127 -16.41 8.79 24.45
CA TYR A 127 -16.44 10.24 24.20
C TYR A 127 -16.97 11.06 25.39
N GLY A 128 -17.38 10.37 26.46
CA GLY A 128 -17.85 10.94 27.71
C GLY A 128 -16.78 11.82 28.37
N ALA A 129 -17.23 12.86 29.08
CA ALA A 129 -16.33 13.84 29.69
C ALA A 129 -15.34 13.20 30.69
N GLN A 130 -15.75 12.17 31.43
CA GLN A 130 -14.86 11.50 32.39
C GLN A 130 -13.72 10.76 31.69
N PHE A 131 -14.00 10.02 30.61
CA PHE A 131 -12.95 9.28 29.90
C PHE A 131 -12.04 10.21 29.09
N ARG A 132 -12.60 11.26 28.48
CA ARG A 132 -11.77 12.30 27.85
C ARG A 132 -10.83 12.97 28.84
N GLN A 133 -11.26 13.22 30.08
CA GLN A 133 -10.38 13.73 31.13
C GLN A 133 -9.32 12.69 31.53
N TRP A 134 -9.71 11.42 31.64
CA TRP A 134 -8.78 10.34 31.94
C TRP A 134 -7.66 10.24 30.88
N VAL A 135 -8.01 10.29 29.59
CA VAL A 135 -7.03 10.28 28.48
C VAL A 135 -6.13 11.51 28.56
N GLN A 136 -6.67 12.69 28.87
CA GLN A 136 -5.89 13.91 29.08
C GLN A 136 -4.88 13.77 30.23
N ASP A 137 -5.31 13.24 31.37
CA ASP A 137 -4.48 13.09 32.56
C ASP A 137 -3.34 12.09 32.34
N VAL A 138 -3.60 11.01 31.57
CA VAL A 138 -2.57 10.01 31.24
C VAL A 138 -1.61 10.51 30.16
N SER A 139 -2.13 11.10 29.09
CA SER A 139 -1.32 11.43 27.90
C SER A 139 -0.65 12.80 27.95
N GLY A 140 -1.26 13.76 28.64
CA GLY A 140 -0.92 15.17 28.52
C GLY A 140 -1.22 15.78 27.15
N ALA A 141 -2.05 15.15 26.31
CA ALA A 141 -2.34 15.61 24.93
C ALA A 141 -3.21 16.87 24.85
N GLY A 142 -3.72 17.36 25.98
CA GLY A 142 -4.64 18.50 26.05
C GLY A 142 -6.08 18.12 25.74
N ALA A 143 -6.99 19.11 25.84
CA ALA A 143 -8.43 18.90 25.74
C ALA A 143 -8.85 18.12 24.48
N LEU A 144 -9.92 17.32 24.58
CA LEU A 144 -10.38 16.45 23.49
C LEU A 144 -11.84 16.79 23.17
N SER A 145 -12.26 16.73 21.90
CA SER A 145 -13.65 16.92 21.52
C SER A 145 -14.53 15.79 22.05
N GLY A 146 -15.68 16.14 22.63
CA GLY A 146 -16.75 15.19 22.94
C GLY A 146 -17.85 15.16 21.88
N ARG A 147 -17.87 16.16 20.98
CA ARG A 147 -18.86 16.29 19.91
C ARG A 147 -18.42 15.65 18.59
N LYS A 148 -17.14 15.77 18.23
CA LYS A 148 -16.59 15.18 16.99
C LYS A 148 -16.15 13.75 17.32
N THR A 149 -17.09 12.83 17.23
CA THR A 149 -16.84 11.40 17.42
C THR A 149 -16.38 10.78 16.11
N ASP A 150 -15.30 10.00 16.15
CA ASP A 150 -14.71 9.35 15.00
C ASP A 150 -14.28 7.94 15.41
N MET A 151 -15.10 6.95 15.08
CA MET A 151 -14.79 5.55 15.30
C MET A 151 -15.27 4.71 14.14
N ALA A 152 -14.54 3.64 13.85
CA ALA A 152 -14.89 2.63 12.86
C ALA A 152 -14.62 1.24 13.44
N VAL A 153 -15.44 0.27 13.01
CA VAL A 153 -15.19 -1.13 13.29
C VAL A 153 -14.43 -1.71 12.11
N ASN A 154 -13.28 -2.33 12.38
CA ASN A 154 -12.45 -2.97 11.38
C ASN A 154 -12.23 -4.44 11.75
N VAL A 155 -12.31 -5.29 10.75
CA VAL A 155 -12.07 -6.73 10.85
C VAL A 155 -10.86 -7.08 9.99
N TYR A 156 -9.93 -7.82 10.59
CA TYR A 156 -8.76 -8.36 9.94
C TYR A 156 -8.84 -9.88 10.03
N VAL A 157 -8.93 -10.53 8.88
CA VAL A 157 -8.86 -11.99 8.71
C VAL A 157 -7.50 -12.35 8.10
N PRO A 158 -7.12 -13.64 7.95
CA PRO A 158 -5.86 -14.00 7.30
C PRO A 158 -5.60 -13.24 5.99
N GLY A 159 -4.37 -12.70 5.85
CA GLY A 159 -3.95 -11.87 4.73
C GLY A 159 -4.21 -10.36 4.91
N CYS A 160 -5.12 -9.98 5.82
CA CYS A 160 -5.38 -8.57 6.12
C CYS A 160 -4.19 -7.89 6.83
N HIS A 161 -3.93 -6.64 6.46
CA HIS A 161 -2.83 -5.81 6.96
C HIS A 161 -3.14 -4.32 6.77
N LEU A 162 -2.44 -3.46 7.51
CA LEU A 162 -2.39 -2.01 7.28
C LEU A 162 -0.93 -1.57 7.45
N LEU A 163 -0.34 -0.99 6.42
CA LEU A 163 1.09 -0.68 6.38
C LEU A 163 1.44 0.63 7.13
N CYS A 164 2.72 1.01 7.12
CA CYS A 164 3.26 2.09 7.96
C CYS A 164 2.65 3.46 7.61
N HIS A 165 2.08 4.13 8.62
CA HIS A 165 1.47 5.46 8.54
C HIS A 165 1.57 6.17 9.91
N ASP A 166 1.20 7.45 10.02
CA ASP A 166 1.37 8.23 11.26
C ASP A 166 0.08 8.83 11.86
N ASP A 167 -1.08 8.58 11.24
CA ASP A 167 -2.41 9.11 11.62
C ASP A 167 -2.58 10.64 11.56
N VAL A 168 -1.66 11.38 10.95
CA VAL A 168 -1.63 12.85 10.98
C VAL A 168 -2.57 13.45 9.93
N ILE A 169 -3.86 13.45 10.27
CA ILE A 169 -4.95 13.86 9.36
C ILE A 169 -5.90 14.83 10.06
N GLY A 170 -6.16 15.96 9.40
CA GLY A 170 -7.11 16.97 9.84
C GLY A 170 -6.89 17.41 11.29
N SER A 171 -7.86 17.09 12.16
CA SER A 171 -7.89 17.56 13.55
C SER A 171 -7.71 16.46 14.60
N ARG A 172 -7.18 15.31 14.19
CA ARG A 172 -6.88 14.18 15.07
C ARG A 172 -5.84 14.58 16.11
N ARG A 173 -6.07 14.19 17.37
CA ARG A 173 -5.18 14.49 18.50
C ARG A 173 -4.71 13.25 19.23
N VAL A 174 -5.59 12.26 19.42
CA VAL A 174 -5.23 10.96 20.02
C VAL A 174 -5.86 9.86 19.19
N SER A 175 -5.05 8.90 18.74
CA SER A 175 -5.48 7.66 18.09
C SER A 175 -5.69 6.58 19.14
N TYR A 176 -6.73 5.77 18.99
CA TYR A 176 -6.98 4.63 19.86
C TYR A 176 -7.50 3.41 19.09
N ILE A 177 -7.21 2.23 19.64
CA ILE A 177 -7.65 0.94 19.12
C ILE A 177 -8.12 0.10 20.31
N LEU A 178 -9.41 -0.20 20.37
CA LEU A 178 -10.00 -1.13 21.32
C LEU A 178 -10.17 -2.49 20.64
N TYR A 179 -9.54 -3.52 21.20
CA TYR A 179 -9.54 -4.87 20.62
C TYR A 179 -10.73 -5.71 21.14
N LEU A 180 -11.48 -6.28 20.20
CA LEU A 180 -12.64 -7.15 20.43
C LEU A 180 -12.39 -8.55 19.85
N THR A 181 -11.19 -9.10 20.10
CA THR A 181 -10.86 -10.50 19.76
C THR A 181 -11.81 -11.48 20.47
N ASP A 182 -11.73 -12.78 20.19
CA ASP A 182 -12.55 -13.75 20.92
C ASP A 182 -12.26 -13.66 22.45
N PRO A 183 -13.29 -13.41 23.29
CA PRO A 183 -13.11 -13.28 24.73
C PRO A 183 -12.84 -14.62 25.44
N ASP A 184 -13.24 -15.73 24.83
CA ASP A 184 -13.14 -17.07 25.39
C ASP A 184 -11.97 -17.86 24.76
N ARG A 185 -11.39 -17.33 23.67
CA ARG A 185 -10.20 -17.85 22.99
C ARG A 185 -9.14 -16.75 22.84
N PRO A 186 -8.20 -16.63 23.80
CA PRO A 186 -7.18 -15.60 23.76
C PRO A 186 -6.36 -15.62 22.47
N TRP A 187 -6.13 -14.43 21.89
CA TRP A 187 -5.29 -14.25 20.72
C TRP A 187 -3.84 -14.69 21.00
N LYS A 188 -3.24 -15.44 20.09
CA LYS A 188 -1.81 -15.81 20.16
C LYS A 188 -0.99 -14.84 19.30
N ALA A 189 0.15 -14.37 19.83
CA ALA A 189 1.02 -13.43 19.12
C ALA A 189 1.54 -13.98 17.77
N GLU A 190 1.70 -15.30 17.67
CA GLU A 190 2.12 -15.99 16.44
C GLU A 190 1.10 -15.94 15.30
N TRP A 191 -0.15 -15.53 15.57
CA TRP A 191 -1.18 -15.30 14.55
C TRP A 191 -1.03 -13.96 13.83
N GLY A 192 -0.08 -13.11 14.23
CA GLY A 192 0.11 -11.78 13.67
C GLY A 192 -0.95 -10.79 14.16
N GLY A 193 -1.27 -9.78 13.35
CA GLY A 193 -2.27 -8.76 13.72
C GLY A 193 -1.81 -7.77 14.81
N ALA A 194 -0.54 -7.78 15.19
CA ALA A 194 -0.01 -6.87 16.20
C ALA A 194 0.01 -5.41 15.71
N LEU A 195 -0.21 -4.48 16.63
CA LEU A 195 0.16 -3.07 16.43
C LEU A 195 1.68 -2.96 16.57
N ARG A 196 2.38 -2.51 15.52
CA ARG A 196 3.83 -2.30 15.58
C ARG A 196 4.15 -0.82 15.53
N LEU A 197 5.08 -0.37 16.37
CA LEU A 197 5.49 1.04 16.46
C LEU A 197 6.92 1.21 15.99
N TYR A 198 7.17 2.27 15.24
CA TYR A 198 8.46 2.55 14.61
C TYR A 198 9.25 3.62 15.37
N SER A 199 10.54 3.35 15.59
CA SER A 199 11.47 4.38 16.05
C SER A 199 11.77 5.36 14.92
N THR A 200 11.96 6.63 15.28
CA THR A 200 12.45 7.65 14.35
C THR A 200 13.89 8.03 14.66
N GLU A 201 14.65 8.35 13.62
CA GLU A 201 15.95 8.98 13.72
C GLU A 201 15.89 10.45 13.28
N ARG A 202 16.71 11.28 13.92
CA ARG A 202 16.85 12.69 13.58
C ARG A 202 17.85 12.83 12.42
N LYS A 203 17.43 13.45 11.32
CA LYS A 203 18.28 13.81 10.18
C LYS A 203 18.33 15.32 10.01
N GLU A 204 19.49 15.83 9.62
CA GLU A 204 19.69 17.25 9.32
C GLU A 204 19.84 17.41 7.80
N ALA A 205 19.04 18.31 7.23
CA ALA A 205 19.10 18.69 5.83
C ALA A 205 20.27 19.64 5.58
N ALA A 206 20.68 19.79 4.31
CA ALA A 206 21.74 20.72 3.93
C ALA A 206 21.44 22.19 4.31
N GLY A 207 20.16 22.57 4.45
CA GLY A 207 19.72 23.89 4.89
C GLY A 207 19.68 24.10 6.42
N GLY A 208 20.06 23.09 7.21
CA GLY A 208 20.03 23.12 8.68
C GLY A 208 18.68 22.75 9.30
N GLU A 209 17.64 22.52 8.47
CA GLU A 209 16.37 21.98 8.97
C GLU A 209 16.54 20.53 9.46
N THR A 210 15.80 20.17 10.50
CA THR A 210 15.81 18.83 11.07
C THR A 210 14.53 18.10 10.73
N TYR A 211 14.66 16.84 10.31
CA TYR A 211 13.57 15.93 10.04
C TYR A 211 13.65 14.70 10.95
N ARG A 212 12.49 14.10 11.22
CA ARG A 212 12.38 12.77 11.83
C ARG A 212 12.03 11.78 10.74
N VAL A 213 12.83 10.73 10.61
CA VAL A 213 12.64 9.69 9.60
C VAL A 213 12.48 8.35 10.31
N PRO A 214 11.41 7.59 10.07
CA PRO A 214 11.24 6.28 10.68
C PRO A 214 12.28 5.30 10.17
N LEU A 215 12.75 4.42 11.06
CA LEU A 215 13.58 3.28 10.69
C LEU A 215 12.76 2.27 9.88
N SER A 216 13.40 1.45 9.05
CA SER A 216 12.71 0.41 8.26
C SER A 216 12.14 -0.72 9.12
N GLU A 217 12.69 -0.92 10.32
CA GLU A 217 12.24 -1.94 11.28
C GLU A 217 11.47 -1.28 12.42
N TRP A 218 10.39 -1.93 12.85
CA TRP A 218 9.67 -1.56 14.05
C TRP A 218 10.50 -1.91 15.30
N SER A 219 10.29 -1.17 16.39
CA SER A 219 11.00 -1.39 17.66
C SER A 219 10.10 -1.86 18.80
N LYS A 220 8.78 -1.79 18.60
CA LYS A 220 7.76 -2.26 19.55
C LYS A 220 6.69 -3.05 18.83
N VAL A 221 6.26 -4.16 19.42
CA VAL A 221 5.17 -5.02 18.95
C VAL A 221 4.17 -5.20 20.08
N ILE A 222 2.89 -4.99 19.80
CA ILE A 222 1.79 -5.09 20.77
C ILE A 222 0.71 -6.01 20.18
N PRO A 223 0.70 -7.31 20.55
CA PRO A 223 -0.33 -8.24 20.11
C PRO A 223 -1.72 -7.82 20.63
N PRO A 224 -2.78 -7.96 19.83
CA PRO A 224 -4.13 -7.63 20.26
C PRO A 224 -4.59 -8.61 21.34
N ALA A 225 -5.43 -8.15 22.26
CA ALA A 225 -6.06 -9.00 23.26
C ALA A 225 -7.45 -8.49 23.58
N TRP A 226 -8.35 -9.37 24.03
CA TRP A 226 -9.71 -9.00 24.41
C TRP A 226 -9.71 -7.84 25.41
N ASN A 227 -10.55 -6.83 25.15
CA ASN A 227 -10.76 -5.68 26.04
C ASN A 227 -9.48 -4.88 26.34
N GLN A 228 -8.49 -4.94 25.44
CA GLN A 228 -7.28 -4.13 25.49
C GLN A 228 -7.48 -2.87 24.65
N LEU A 229 -7.16 -1.69 25.22
CA LEU A 229 -7.07 -0.43 24.49
C LEU A 229 -5.61 -0.03 24.34
N SER A 230 -5.18 0.19 23.11
CA SER A 230 -3.93 0.88 22.81
C SER A 230 -4.23 2.30 22.36
N PHE A 231 -3.51 3.31 22.86
CA PHE A 231 -3.66 4.68 22.37
C PHE A 231 -2.35 5.48 22.45
N PHE A 232 -2.25 6.51 21.61
CA PHE A 232 -1.11 7.43 21.56
C PHE A 232 -1.55 8.79 21.00
N ALA A 233 -0.83 9.85 21.39
CA ALA A 233 -1.02 11.16 20.78
C ALA A 233 -0.55 11.13 19.32
N VAL A 234 -1.31 11.77 18.43
CA VAL A 234 -0.95 11.91 17.00
C VAL A 234 0.14 12.97 16.89
N GLN A 235 1.28 12.59 16.32
CA GLN A 235 2.47 13.42 16.25
C GLN A 235 3.06 13.42 14.83
N PRO A 236 2.99 14.55 14.11
CA PRO A 236 3.54 14.71 12.76
C PRO A 236 4.99 14.23 12.63
N GLY A 237 5.21 13.17 11.84
CA GLY A 237 6.54 12.58 11.63
C GLY A 237 7.14 11.83 12.83
N GLU A 238 6.33 11.42 13.81
CA GLU A 238 6.80 10.67 14.99
C GLU A 238 5.94 9.44 15.29
N SER A 239 4.60 9.53 15.22
CA SER A 239 3.67 8.45 15.61
C SER A 239 3.51 7.35 14.55
N PHE A 240 4.61 6.91 13.92
CA PHE A 240 4.60 5.89 12.88
C PHE A 240 4.28 4.50 13.42
N HIS A 241 3.26 3.86 12.86
CA HIS A 241 2.81 2.54 13.24
C HIS A 241 2.14 1.80 12.08
N ASP A 242 1.89 0.51 12.29
CA ASP A 242 1.18 -0.33 11.34
C ASP A 242 0.41 -1.46 12.06
N VAL A 243 -0.36 -2.22 11.28
CA VAL A 243 -0.98 -3.48 11.71
C VAL A 243 -0.32 -4.62 10.94
N GLU A 244 0.43 -5.44 11.67
CA GLU A 244 1.02 -6.67 11.15
C GLU A 244 -0.03 -7.54 10.48
N GLU A 245 0.34 -8.21 9.39
CA GLU A 245 -0.52 -9.17 8.70
C GLU A 245 -1.09 -10.19 9.69
N VAL A 246 -2.40 -10.45 9.61
CA VAL A 246 -2.99 -11.62 10.27
C VAL A 246 -2.59 -12.84 9.44
N TYR A 247 -1.84 -13.76 10.05
CA TYR A 247 -1.26 -14.86 9.29
C TYR A 247 -2.25 -15.98 9.05
N HIS A 248 -2.15 -16.59 7.86
CA HIS A 248 -2.82 -17.86 7.57
C HIS A 248 -2.30 -18.96 8.50
N ARG A 249 -3.16 -19.94 8.74
CA ARG A 249 -2.78 -21.17 9.44
C ARG A 249 -1.66 -21.87 8.68
N ALA A 250 -0.61 -22.31 9.37
CA ALA A 250 0.42 -23.09 8.72
C ALA A 250 -0.14 -24.46 8.30
N ALA A 251 0.26 -24.99 7.15
CA ALA A 251 -0.23 -26.26 6.63
C ALA A 251 0.04 -27.47 7.55
N GLU A 252 1.00 -27.33 8.49
CA GLU A 252 1.39 -28.34 9.47
C GLU A 252 0.60 -28.26 10.78
N GLU A 253 -0.16 -27.19 11.02
CA GLU A 253 -1.02 -27.06 12.20
C GLU A 253 -2.23 -28.00 12.04
N GLU A 254 -2.43 -28.92 12.99
CA GLU A 254 -3.55 -29.86 12.96
C GLU A 254 -4.90 -29.11 12.89
N GLU A 255 -5.81 -29.57 12.03
CA GLU A 255 -7.18 -29.01 11.92
C GLU A 255 -7.92 -28.97 13.27
N SER A 256 -7.51 -29.80 14.24
CA SER A 256 -8.09 -29.86 15.58
C SER A 256 -7.76 -28.69 16.52
N GLU A 257 -6.77 -27.84 16.22
CA GLU A 257 -6.63 -26.57 16.95
C GLU A 257 -7.66 -25.57 16.44
N GLU A 258 -8.71 -25.32 17.22
CA GLU A 258 -9.78 -24.39 16.86
C GLU A 258 -9.32 -22.93 17.11
N ASP A 259 -8.70 -22.29 16.12
CA ASP A 259 -8.20 -20.90 16.18
C ASP A 259 -9.27 -19.83 15.90
N GLY A 260 -10.55 -20.25 15.78
CA GLY A 260 -11.67 -19.35 15.53
C GLY A 260 -11.56 -18.57 14.22
N GLY A 261 -10.77 -19.07 13.26
CA GLY A 261 -10.54 -18.41 11.96
C GLY A 261 -9.63 -17.19 12.03
N ARG A 262 -8.92 -16.96 13.15
CA ARG A 262 -8.02 -15.81 13.36
C ARG A 262 -8.71 -14.47 13.06
N PHE A 263 -9.93 -14.33 13.57
CA PHE A 263 -10.76 -13.14 13.38
C PHE A 263 -10.35 -12.01 14.35
N ARG A 264 -9.56 -11.04 13.87
CA ARG A 264 -9.15 -9.87 14.64
C ARG A 264 -10.11 -8.71 14.40
N MET A 265 -11.03 -8.48 15.33
CA MET A 265 -11.92 -7.33 15.32
C MET A 265 -11.41 -6.23 16.25
N ALA A 266 -11.49 -4.98 15.80
CA ALA A 266 -11.16 -3.82 16.62
C ALA A 266 -12.10 -2.66 16.32
N ILE A 267 -12.35 -1.84 17.34
CA ILE A 267 -12.94 -0.51 17.20
C ILE A 267 -11.78 0.47 17.28
N SER A 268 -11.43 1.08 16.17
CA SER A 268 -10.42 2.13 16.09
C SER A 268 -11.07 3.48 15.94
N GLY A 269 -10.42 4.52 16.42
CA GLY A 269 -10.94 5.87 16.28
C GLY A 269 -9.99 6.94 16.76
N TRP A 270 -10.45 8.18 16.67
CA TRP A 270 -9.69 9.34 17.09
C TRP A 270 -10.49 10.22 18.04
N PHE A 271 -9.78 10.80 19.00
CA PHE A 271 -10.21 12.01 19.65
C PHE A 271 -9.65 13.21 18.89
N HIS A 272 -10.52 14.14 18.55
CA HIS A 272 -10.15 15.37 17.87
C HIS A 272 -9.81 16.49 18.86
N ILE A 273 -9.17 17.54 18.36
CA ILE A 273 -9.11 18.81 19.09
C ILE A 273 -10.54 19.33 19.35
N PRO A 274 -10.80 20.04 20.47
CA PRO A 274 -12.13 20.56 20.76
C PRO A 274 -12.61 21.48 19.64
N GLN A 275 -13.91 21.45 19.39
CA GLN A 275 -14.57 22.22 18.34
C GLN A 275 -15.16 23.51 18.91
N ASP A 276 -15.59 24.44 18.05
CA ASP A 276 -16.24 25.67 18.51
C ASP A 276 -17.42 25.35 19.46
N GLY A 277 -17.44 26.06 20.59
CA GLY A 277 -18.37 25.85 21.71
C GLY A 277 -17.95 24.79 22.75
N GLU A 278 -16.86 24.04 22.54
CA GLU A 278 -16.36 23.06 23.50
C GLU A 278 -15.28 23.63 24.45
N GLU A 279 -15.16 23.03 25.63
CA GLU A 279 -14.12 23.37 26.59
C GLU A 279 -12.72 23.04 26.02
N GLY A 280 -11.81 24.02 26.10
CA GLY A 280 -10.47 23.90 25.54
C GLY A 280 -10.38 24.16 24.03
N TYR A 281 -11.43 24.69 23.40
CA TYR A 281 -11.37 25.16 22.01
C TYR A 281 -10.40 26.33 21.85
N GLU A 282 -9.54 26.21 20.83
CA GLU A 282 -8.57 27.22 20.45
C GLU A 282 -8.84 27.65 19.00
N PRO A 283 -9.34 28.89 18.78
CA PRO A 283 -9.60 29.38 17.43
C PRO A 283 -8.35 29.38 16.56
N GLY A 284 -8.43 28.83 15.35
CA GLY A 284 -7.31 28.77 14.41
C GLY A 284 -6.40 27.54 14.57
N LEU A 285 -6.60 26.71 15.60
CA LEU A 285 -5.73 25.56 15.86
C LEU A 285 -5.90 24.48 14.79
N GLU A 286 -7.15 24.17 14.39
CA GLU A 286 -7.45 23.18 13.35
C GLU A 286 -6.76 23.54 12.03
N GLU A 287 -6.89 24.80 11.62
CA GLU A 287 -6.29 25.31 10.39
C GLU A 287 -4.76 25.34 10.49
N SER A 288 -4.21 25.64 11.67
CA SER A 288 -2.76 25.64 11.89
C SER A 288 -2.17 24.22 11.84
N MET A 289 -2.87 23.23 12.41
CA MET A 289 -2.47 21.83 12.39
C MET A 289 -2.59 21.25 10.99
N ALA A 290 -3.70 21.53 10.29
CA ALA A 290 -3.88 21.15 8.90
C ALA A 290 -2.76 21.71 8.00
N LYS A 291 -2.38 22.98 8.21
CA LYS A 291 -1.24 23.59 7.49
C LYS A 291 0.10 22.96 7.83
N GLN A 292 0.33 22.56 9.09
CA GLN A 292 1.58 21.91 9.49
C GLN A 292 1.67 20.48 8.94
N SER A 293 0.57 19.71 9.01
CA SER A 293 0.46 18.38 8.41
C SER A 293 0.67 18.45 6.90
N SER A 294 -0.05 19.34 6.21
CA SER A 294 0.09 19.50 4.77
C SER A 294 1.46 20.01 4.39
N LEU A 295 2.07 20.96 5.13
CA LEU A 295 3.45 21.38 4.88
C LEU A 295 4.45 20.24 5.09
N GLN A 296 4.26 19.34 6.05
CA GLN A 296 5.19 18.23 6.29
C GLN A 296 5.01 17.09 5.28
N GLN A 297 3.78 16.87 4.77
CA GLN A 297 3.47 15.97 3.66
C GLN A 297 3.87 16.54 2.28
N LEU A 298 3.66 17.85 2.05
CA LEU A 298 4.02 18.58 0.82
C LEU A 298 5.51 18.94 0.76
N GLN A 299 6.21 19.00 1.90
CA GLN A 299 7.66 19.12 1.92
C GLN A 299 8.28 17.80 1.50
N GLY A 300 8.33 17.56 0.18
CA GLY A 300 9.27 16.65 -0.50
C GLY A 300 10.76 16.94 -0.18
N LYS A 301 11.06 17.84 0.76
CA LYS A 301 12.37 18.03 1.37
C LYS A 301 12.81 16.84 2.22
N ALA A 302 11.87 16.06 2.79
CA ALA A 302 12.24 14.81 3.47
C ALA A 302 12.65 13.72 2.47
N ASP A 303 12.18 13.81 1.22
CA ASP A 303 12.49 12.84 0.16
C ASP A 303 14.00 12.73 -0.05
N GLN A 304 14.78 13.77 0.26
CA GLN A 304 16.25 13.72 0.21
C GLN A 304 16.88 12.57 1.04
N PHE A 305 16.16 12.06 2.06
CA PHE A 305 16.59 10.94 2.90
C PHE A 305 16.02 9.59 2.47
N ASP A 306 15.16 9.55 1.45
CA ASP A 306 14.65 8.30 0.86
C ASP A 306 15.82 7.52 0.26
N GLU A 307 15.83 6.22 0.50
CA GLU A 307 16.82 5.29 -0.04
C GLU A 307 16.12 4.06 -0.61
N PRO A 308 16.46 3.61 -1.83
CA PRO A 308 17.59 4.07 -2.64
C PRO A 308 17.39 5.42 -3.35
N LYS A 309 18.49 6.15 -3.54
CA LYS A 309 18.55 7.25 -4.50
C LYS A 309 18.90 6.71 -5.90
N PRO A 310 18.33 7.26 -6.98
CA PRO A 310 18.69 6.83 -8.33
C PRO A 310 20.17 7.13 -8.61
N ILE A 311 20.92 6.11 -9.01
CA ILE A 311 22.30 6.24 -9.51
C ILE A 311 22.23 6.16 -11.03
N TRP A 312 22.40 7.30 -11.69
CA TRP A 312 22.38 7.40 -13.15
C TRP A 312 23.70 6.94 -13.77
N LEU A 313 23.60 6.00 -14.69
CA LEU A 313 24.69 5.38 -15.43
C LEU A 313 24.64 5.82 -16.88
N ASP A 314 25.82 6.15 -17.44
CA ASP A 314 25.98 6.42 -18.86
C ASP A 314 26.33 5.11 -19.57
N SER A 315 25.35 4.51 -20.26
CA SER A 315 25.52 3.24 -20.97
C SER A 315 26.59 3.30 -22.05
N ALA A 316 26.90 4.49 -22.60
CA ALA A 316 27.97 4.66 -23.58
C ALA A 316 29.38 4.63 -22.95
N ARG A 317 29.49 4.81 -21.62
CA ARG A 317 30.76 4.76 -20.87
C ARG A 317 30.99 3.46 -20.13
N ALA A 318 29.97 2.60 -20.01
CA ALA A 318 30.11 1.26 -19.47
C ALA A 318 31.04 0.45 -20.38
N HIS A 319 32.32 0.34 -20.00
CA HIS A 319 33.32 -0.38 -20.78
C HIS A 319 32.98 -1.87 -20.81
N HIS A 320 32.80 -2.44 -22.00
CA HIS A 320 32.83 -3.90 -22.16
C HIS A 320 34.29 -4.39 -22.03
N PRO A 321 34.56 -5.51 -21.33
CA PRO A 321 35.82 -6.22 -21.50
C PRO A 321 35.88 -6.73 -22.94
N ALA A 322 36.71 -6.10 -23.77
CA ALA A 322 36.94 -6.54 -25.14
C ALA A 322 37.44 -8.00 -25.14
N PRO A 323 36.99 -8.86 -26.07
CA PRO A 323 37.62 -10.15 -26.27
C PRO A 323 39.11 -9.95 -26.63
N HIS A 324 39.95 -10.85 -26.12
CA HIS A 324 41.40 -10.85 -26.29
C HIS A 324 41.79 -10.61 -27.77
N ASN A 325 42.49 -9.49 -28.04
CA ASN A 325 43.13 -9.07 -29.31
C ASN A 325 42.45 -7.97 -30.16
N ALA A 326 42.07 -6.83 -29.57
CA ALA A 326 41.89 -5.59 -30.33
C ALA A 326 43.09 -4.64 -30.15
N PRO A 327 43.70 -4.08 -31.22
CA PRO A 327 44.81 -3.14 -31.09
C PRO A 327 44.30 -1.78 -30.59
N LEU A 328 44.84 -1.30 -29.46
CA LEU A 328 44.67 0.08 -29.01
C LEU A 328 45.38 1.01 -29.99
N ASN A 329 44.63 1.78 -30.79
CA ASN A 329 44.99 3.14 -31.23
C ASN A 329 43.86 3.76 -32.07
N GLY A 330 43.17 4.76 -31.53
CA GLY A 330 42.25 5.61 -32.28
C GLY A 330 41.72 6.77 -31.43
N ALA A 331 42.10 8.00 -31.78
CA ALA A 331 41.62 9.24 -31.16
C ALA A 331 40.11 9.46 -31.39
N PRO A 332 39.41 10.27 -30.55
CA PRO A 332 37.97 10.46 -30.67
C PRO A 332 37.62 11.20 -31.97
N SER A 333 36.94 10.51 -32.88
CA SER A 333 36.39 11.11 -34.11
C SER A 333 35.04 11.77 -33.83
N LYS A 334 34.79 12.89 -34.50
CA LYS A 334 33.53 13.64 -34.45
C LYS A 334 32.34 12.76 -34.86
N ARG A 335 31.25 12.86 -34.08
CA ARG A 335 29.93 12.21 -34.30
C ARG A 335 29.44 12.44 -35.74
N ALA A 336 29.21 11.35 -36.47
CA ALA A 336 28.46 11.33 -37.72
C ALA A 336 27.10 10.67 -37.41
N LYS A 337 26.01 11.41 -37.63
CA LYS A 337 24.65 11.11 -37.15
C LYS A 337 23.92 9.98 -37.91
N ASP A 338 24.52 9.38 -38.94
CA ASP A 338 23.75 8.57 -39.92
C ASP A 338 24.00 7.05 -39.87
N HIS A 339 24.74 6.53 -38.87
CA HIS A 339 25.08 5.10 -38.77
C HIS A 339 25.07 4.52 -37.34
N GLU A 340 24.61 5.26 -36.31
CA GLU A 340 24.67 4.82 -34.91
C GLU A 340 23.42 4.05 -34.41
N ASP A 341 22.31 4.05 -35.17
CA ASP A 341 21.00 3.54 -34.70
C ASP A 341 20.79 2.03 -34.92
N VAL A 342 21.74 1.34 -35.56
CA VAL A 342 21.67 -0.11 -35.81
C VAL A 342 22.65 -0.86 -34.92
N LEU A 343 22.20 -1.96 -34.32
CA LEU A 343 23.06 -2.88 -33.58
C LEU A 343 24.15 -3.45 -34.49
N SER A 344 25.41 -3.35 -34.06
CA SER A 344 26.55 -4.00 -34.69
C SER A 344 26.54 -5.51 -34.44
N GLU A 345 27.29 -6.28 -35.25
CA GLU A 345 27.43 -7.73 -35.08
C GLU A 345 27.90 -8.12 -33.66
N GLN A 346 28.83 -7.33 -33.08
CA GLN A 346 29.33 -7.56 -31.72
C GLN A 346 28.26 -7.28 -30.65
N GLU A 347 27.39 -6.29 -30.87
CA GLU A 347 26.28 -5.98 -29.98
C GLU A 347 25.19 -7.06 -30.07
N PHE A 348 24.91 -7.60 -31.27
CA PHE A 348 24.04 -8.76 -31.44
C PHE A 348 24.60 -10.00 -30.73
N ASP A 349 25.87 -10.35 -30.94
CA ASP A 349 26.53 -11.47 -30.28
C ASP A 349 26.52 -11.34 -28.75
N PHE A 350 26.62 -10.11 -28.25
CA PHE A 350 26.49 -9.82 -26.82
C PHE A 350 25.05 -10.06 -26.33
N LEU A 351 24.05 -9.47 -26.99
CA LEU A 351 22.64 -9.60 -26.58
C LEU A 351 22.16 -11.06 -26.65
N LEU A 352 22.60 -11.83 -27.64
CA LEU A 352 22.28 -13.26 -27.79
C LEU A 352 22.77 -14.13 -26.64
N GLN A 353 23.74 -13.67 -25.83
CA GLN A 353 24.15 -14.38 -24.60
C GLN A 353 23.05 -14.36 -23.53
N TYR A 354 22.15 -13.36 -23.58
CA TYR A 354 21.13 -13.13 -22.55
C TYR A 354 19.70 -13.24 -23.08
N MET A 355 19.41 -12.64 -24.23
CA MET A 355 18.07 -12.44 -24.76
C MET A 355 17.63 -13.59 -25.68
N THR A 356 16.34 -13.87 -25.69
CA THR A 356 15.71 -14.78 -26.65
C THR A 356 15.88 -14.21 -28.07
N PRO A 357 16.40 -15.00 -29.04
CA PRO A 357 16.75 -14.47 -30.37
C PRO A 357 15.61 -13.81 -31.15
N THR A 358 14.37 -14.24 -30.93
CA THR A 358 13.19 -13.69 -31.60
C THR A 358 13.01 -12.19 -31.33
N TYR A 359 13.39 -11.69 -30.15
CA TYR A 359 13.30 -10.26 -29.83
C TYR A 359 14.35 -9.40 -30.53
N LEU A 360 15.30 -10.02 -31.24
CA LEU A 360 16.37 -9.35 -32.00
C LEU A 360 16.13 -9.39 -33.51
N THR A 361 15.07 -10.05 -33.99
CA THR A 361 14.76 -10.13 -35.43
C THR A 361 14.03 -8.86 -35.88
N PRO A 362 14.31 -8.33 -37.08
CA PRO A 362 13.68 -7.11 -37.58
C PRO A 362 12.15 -7.13 -37.51
N ASP A 363 11.50 -8.18 -38.01
CA ASP A 363 10.03 -8.30 -38.02
C ASP A 363 9.41 -8.15 -36.63
N THR A 364 9.98 -8.81 -35.61
CA THR A 364 9.52 -8.69 -34.22
C THR A 364 9.79 -7.30 -33.64
N VAL A 365 10.94 -6.71 -33.95
CA VAL A 365 11.27 -5.36 -33.46
C VAL A 365 10.26 -4.36 -34.01
N ASP A 366 9.94 -4.43 -35.30
CA ASP A 366 8.95 -3.58 -35.95
C ASP A 366 7.56 -3.74 -35.31
N GLU A 367 7.12 -4.98 -35.04
CA GLU A 367 5.85 -5.26 -34.34
C GLU A 367 5.84 -4.66 -32.92
N LEU A 368 6.94 -4.78 -32.18
CA LEU A 368 7.05 -4.22 -30.83
C LEU A 368 7.05 -2.68 -30.85
N THR A 369 7.71 -2.06 -31.82
CA THR A 369 7.72 -0.61 -31.99
C THR A 369 6.32 -0.08 -32.31
N GLU A 370 5.57 -0.75 -33.18
CA GLU A 370 4.18 -0.41 -33.48
C GLU A 370 3.30 -0.54 -32.23
N LEU A 371 3.40 -1.66 -31.50
CA LEU A 371 2.63 -1.89 -30.29
C LEU A 371 2.94 -0.86 -29.19
N PHE A 372 4.22 -0.53 -28.99
CA PHE A 372 4.59 0.48 -27.99
C PHE A 372 4.14 1.89 -28.38
N ALA A 373 4.14 2.22 -29.67
CA ALA A 373 3.63 3.52 -30.13
C ALA A 373 2.12 3.67 -29.89
N GLU A 374 1.36 2.56 -29.95
CA GLU A 374 -0.09 2.55 -29.68
C GLU A 374 -0.40 2.56 -28.19
N GLU A 375 0.26 1.70 -27.41
CA GLU A 375 -0.13 1.40 -26.03
C GLU A 375 0.79 2.01 -24.96
N SER A 376 1.94 2.58 -25.35
CA SER A 376 2.98 3.09 -24.44
C SER A 376 3.46 2.06 -23.41
N THR A 377 3.22 0.77 -23.66
CA THR A 377 3.67 -0.35 -22.83
C THR A 377 3.96 -1.59 -23.65
N LEU A 378 4.90 -2.42 -23.20
CA LEU A 378 5.17 -3.76 -23.71
C LEU A 378 5.25 -4.75 -22.55
N GLN A 379 4.81 -5.99 -22.80
CA GLN A 379 4.99 -7.12 -21.89
C GLN A 379 5.55 -8.31 -22.65
N LEU A 380 6.79 -8.67 -22.35
CA LEU A 380 7.53 -9.69 -23.09
C LEU A 380 7.78 -10.90 -22.20
N SER A 381 7.17 -12.03 -22.54
CA SER A 381 7.42 -13.31 -21.84
C SER A 381 8.65 -14.01 -22.38
N ASN A 382 9.28 -14.85 -21.55
CA ASN A 382 10.47 -15.60 -21.91
C ASN A 382 11.59 -14.71 -22.50
N PHE A 383 11.77 -13.52 -21.92
CA PHE A 383 12.69 -12.51 -22.45
C PHE A 383 14.15 -13.01 -22.47
N LEU A 384 14.61 -13.58 -21.36
CA LEU A 384 15.92 -14.22 -21.26
C LEU A 384 15.87 -15.56 -21.98
N ASN A 385 16.93 -15.86 -22.73
CA ASN A 385 17.05 -17.14 -23.43
C ASN A 385 17.07 -18.31 -22.45
N ARG A 386 16.70 -19.50 -22.95
CA ARG A 386 16.56 -20.73 -22.15
C ARG A 386 17.80 -21.06 -21.32
N ASN A 387 19.00 -20.86 -21.87
CA ASN A 387 20.25 -21.19 -21.19
C ASN A 387 20.53 -20.25 -20.01
N PHE A 388 20.36 -18.94 -20.22
CA PHE A 388 20.57 -17.95 -19.17
C PHE A 388 19.48 -18.06 -18.09
N ALA A 389 18.22 -18.21 -18.48
CA ALA A 389 17.10 -18.39 -17.57
C ALA A 389 17.28 -19.64 -16.70
N ALA A 390 17.70 -20.78 -17.26
CA ALA A 390 17.96 -22.00 -16.49
C ALA A 390 19.04 -21.79 -15.41
N ARG A 391 20.16 -21.14 -15.75
CA ARG A 391 21.21 -20.79 -14.80
C ARG A 391 20.71 -19.87 -13.69
N LEU A 392 19.87 -18.88 -14.04
CA LEU A 392 19.29 -17.96 -13.07
C LEU A 392 18.34 -18.67 -12.10
N ARG A 393 17.52 -19.60 -12.59
CA ARG A 393 16.63 -20.41 -11.76
C ARG A 393 17.43 -21.28 -10.78
N GLU A 394 18.45 -21.97 -11.27
CA GLU A 394 19.35 -22.78 -10.45
C GLU A 394 20.01 -21.94 -9.35
N GLN A 395 20.41 -20.70 -9.65
CA GLN A 395 20.97 -19.79 -8.66
C GLN A 395 19.97 -19.41 -7.56
N PHE A 396 18.69 -19.17 -7.90
CA PHE A 396 17.67 -18.91 -6.88
C PHE A 396 17.36 -20.13 -6.01
N GLU A 397 17.34 -21.33 -6.59
CA GLU A 397 17.19 -22.58 -5.84
C GLU A 397 18.35 -22.77 -4.84
N GLN A 398 19.59 -22.48 -5.26
CA GLN A 398 20.76 -22.50 -4.37
C GLN A 398 20.66 -21.43 -3.27
N GLN A 399 20.23 -20.21 -3.60
CA GLN A 399 20.01 -19.12 -2.63
C GLN A 399 18.99 -19.50 -1.55
N GLN A 400 17.93 -20.23 -1.92
CA GLN A 400 16.90 -20.68 -1.00
C GLN A 400 17.42 -21.79 -0.06
N GLN A 401 18.27 -22.69 -0.56
CA GLN A 401 18.85 -23.78 0.23
C GLN A 401 19.94 -23.32 1.20
N VAL A 402 20.73 -22.31 0.83
CA VAL A 402 21.84 -21.79 1.65
C VAL A 402 21.71 -20.27 1.85
N PRO A 403 20.72 -19.79 2.64
CA PRO A 403 20.43 -18.36 2.78
C PRO A 403 21.56 -17.58 3.45
N SER A 404 22.35 -18.26 4.29
CA SER A 404 23.47 -17.67 5.04
C SER A 404 24.73 -17.43 4.20
N GLY A 405 24.69 -17.77 2.90
CA GLY A 405 25.80 -17.61 1.97
C GLY A 405 26.52 -18.94 1.67
N GLY A 406 26.75 -19.15 0.37
CA GLY A 406 27.54 -20.22 -0.24
C GLY A 406 28.07 -19.80 -1.62
N PRO A 407 28.93 -20.60 -2.27
CA PRO A 407 29.42 -20.29 -3.61
C PRO A 407 28.27 -20.03 -4.59
N GLY A 408 28.28 -18.90 -5.30
CA GLY A 408 27.24 -18.54 -6.28
C GLY A 408 25.99 -17.85 -5.73
N THR A 409 25.81 -17.79 -4.40
CA THR A 409 24.72 -17.03 -3.75
C THR A 409 25.11 -15.56 -3.53
N ILE A 410 24.12 -14.69 -3.38
CA ILE A 410 24.31 -13.30 -2.97
C ILE A 410 24.14 -13.23 -1.45
N PRO A 411 25.21 -12.91 -0.69
CA PRO A 411 25.14 -12.74 0.75
C PRO A 411 24.12 -11.67 1.17
N SER A 412 23.39 -11.92 2.27
CA SER A 412 22.34 -11.02 2.76
C SER A 412 22.85 -9.63 3.15
N ASP A 413 24.11 -9.51 3.54
CA ASP A 413 24.77 -8.24 3.91
C ASP A 413 25.11 -7.35 2.71
N GLN A 414 25.01 -7.88 1.47
CA GLN A 414 25.10 -7.04 0.26
C GLN A 414 23.80 -6.27 0.00
N PHE A 415 22.66 -6.77 0.48
CA PHE A 415 21.38 -6.10 0.31
C PHE A 415 21.22 -4.95 1.31
N SER A 416 20.88 -3.78 0.79
CA SER A 416 20.35 -2.67 1.60
C SER A 416 18.84 -2.83 1.75
N THR A 417 18.26 -2.27 2.83
CA THR A 417 16.80 -2.21 3.00
C THR A 417 16.33 -0.80 2.69
N SER A 418 15.32 -0.68 1.83
CA SER A 418 14.78 0.62 1.44
C SER A 418 14.09 1.32 2.61
N ARG A 419 13.99 2.63 2.51
CA ARG A 419 13.34 3.51 3.48
C ARG A 419 12.87 4.80 2.81
N PRO A 420 11.85 5.48 3.37
CA PRO A 420 11.15 5.15 4.60
C PRO A 420 9.99 4.16 4.42
N PRO A 421 9.62 3.39 5.47
CA PRO A 421 8.56 2.38 5.39
C PRO A 421 7.18 2.96 5.04
N TYR A 422 6.87 4.20 5.38
CA TYR A 422 5.59 4.83 4.97
C TYR A 422 5.51 5.16 3.47
N LYS A 423 6.53 4.81 2.68
CA LYS A 423 6.52 4.86 1.21
C LYS A 423 6.83 3.51 0.60
N HIS A 424 7.88 2.85 1.07
CA HIS A 424 8.32 1.56 0.55
C HIS A 424 9.26 0.85 1.50
N ARG A 425 9.24 -0.48 1.42
CA ARG A 425 10.15 -1.37 2.12
C ARG A 425 10.44 -2.57 1.23
N TYR A 426 11.69 -2.74 0.82
CA TYR A 426 12.18 -3.90 0.11
C TYR A 426 13.70 -4.00 0.26
N GLN A 427 14.26 -5.17 -0.01
CA GLN A 427 15.72 -5.31 -0.12
C GLN A 427 16.17 -4.95 -1.53
N TYR A 428 17.33 -4.31 -1.67
CA TYR A 428 17.83 -3.91 -2.99
C TYR A 428 19.34 -4.00 -3.14
N LEU A 429 19.77 -4.13 -4.39
CA LEU A 429 21.13 -3.96 -4.88
C LEU A 429 21.11 -2.90 -5.99
N GLN A 430 22.12 -2.04 -6.01
CA GLN A 430 22.21 -0.96 -6.99
C GLN A 430 23.60 -0.94 -7.63
N PRO A 431 23.70 -0.98 -8.96
CA PRO A 431 24.98 -0.86 -9.64
C PRO A 431 25.52 0.55 -9.50
N THR A 432 26.84 0.65 -9.38
CA THR A 432 27.58 1.91 -9.38
C THR A 432 28.54 1.92 -10.56
N PRO A 433 29.00 3.10 -11.02
CA PRO A 433 30.04 3.16 -12.07
C PRO A 433 31.28 2.32 -11.72
N ALA A 434 31.62 2.25 -10.43
CA ALA A 434 32.72 1.43 -9.93
C ALA A 434 32.41 -0.07 -9.99
N SER A 435 31.20 -0.51 -9.62
CA SER A 435 30.85 -1.95 -9.67
C SER A 435 30.79 -2.46 -11.11
N ILE A 436 30.28 -1.65 -12.04
CA ILE A 436 30.26 -1.98 -13.48
C ILE A 436 31.68 -2.10 -14.03
N SER A 437 32.54 -1.10 -13.77
CA SER A 437 33.92 -1.10 -14.26
C SER A 437 34.76 -2.24 -13.67
N ASN A 438 34.46 -2.65 -12.43
CA ASN A 438 35.16 -3.72 -11.73
C ASN A 438 34.49 -5.10 -11.90
N THR A 439 33.44 -5.21 -12.72
CA THR A 439 32.80 -6.50 -12.97
C THR A 439 33.85 -7.42 -13.58
N SER A 440 34.27 -8.42 -12.81
CA SER A 440 35.35 -9.31 -13.22
C SER A 440 34.83 -10.23 -14.33
N SER A 441 35.73 -10.67 -15.21
CA SER A 441 35.44 -11.77 -16.13
C SER A 441 35.13 -13.10 -15.41
N GLU A 442 35.24 -13.13 -14.08
CA GLU A 442 34.93 -14.26 -13.21
C GLU A 442 33.56 -14.13 -12.52
N GLU A 443 32.82 -13.03 -12.71
CA GLU A 443 31.45 -12.94 -12.22
C GLU A 443 30.60 -13.99 -12.92
N THR A 444 30.06 -14.91 -12.13
CA THR A 444 29.31 -16.08 -12.63
C THR A 444 27.86 -16.08 -12.17
N ASN A 445 27.52 -15.23 -11.19
CA ASN A 445 26.16 -15.13 -10.69
C ASN A 445 25.28 -14.47 -11.77
N PRO A 446 24.28 -15.18 -12.32
CA PRO A 446 23.44 -14.68 -13.41
C PRO A 446 22.62 -13.44 -13.02
N TYR A 447 22.19 -13.30 -11.77
CA TYR A 447 21.47 -12.12 -11.31
C TYR A 447 22.37 -10.87 -11.30
N MET A 448 23.63 -11.03 -10.87
CA MET A 448 24.63 -9.97 -10.93
C MET A 448 25.02 -9.62 -12.38
N LEU A 449 25.08 -10.60 -13.29
CA LEU A 449 25.31 -10.35 -14.72
C LEU A 449 24.17 -9.55 -15.36
N LEU A 450 22.91 -9.75 -14.96
CA LEU A 450 21.83 -8.86 -15.39
C LEU A 450 22.07 -7.43 -14.93
N LEU A 451 22.39 -7.26 -13.64
CA LEU A 451 22.54 -5.96 -12.98
C LEU A 451 23.77 -5.17 -13.46
N HIS A 452 24.87 -5.85 -13.75
CA HIS A 452 26.17 -5.23 -14.04
C HIS A 452 26.59 -5.30 -15.50
N SER A 453 26.02 -6.22 -16.29
CA SER A 453 26.43 -6.46 -17.68
C SER A 453 25.33 -6.19 -18.69
N LEU A 454 24.18 -6.87 -18.62
CA LEU A 454 23.12 -6.74 -19.63
C LEU A 454 22.44 -5.37 -19.58
N LEU A 455 21.75 -5.09 -18.48
CA LEU A 455 20.88 -3.92 -18.35
C LEU A 455 21.60 -2.56 -18.44
N PRO A 456 22.84 -2.40 -17.92
CA PRO A 456 23.59 -1.15 -18.11
C PRO A 456 24.30 -1.04 -19.48
N SER A 457 24.24 -2.06 -20.35
CA SER A 457 25.00 -2.06 -21.61
C SER A 457 24.47 -1.07 -22.63
N LEU A 458 25.37 -0.61 -23.50
CA LEU A 458 25.00 0.17 -24.68
C LEU A 458 24.12 -0.63 -25.64
N ALA A 459 24.41 -1.93 -25.82
CA ALA A 459 23.65 -2.82 -26.70
C ALA A 459 22.18 -2.94 -26.25
N PHE A 460 21.94 -3.12 -24.94
CA PHE A 460 20.58 -3.20 -24.40
C PHE A 460 19.86 -1.85 -24.52
N ARG A 461 20.53 -0.73 -24.24
CA ARG A 461 19.96 0.62 -24.48
C ARG A 461 19.55 0.80 -25.94
N LYS A 462 20.41 0.44 -26.90
CA LYS A 462 20.08 0.51 -28.34
C LYS A 462 18.87 -0.36 -28.71
N TRP A 463 18.79 -1.57 -28.17
CA TRP A 463 17.60 -2.40 -28.37
C TRP A 463 16.34 -1.76 -27.78
N MET A 464 16.42 -1.15 -26.59
CA MET A 464 15.32 -0.37 -26.00
C MET A 464 14.93 0.82 -26.89
N GLU A 465 15.88 1.56 -27.45
CA GLU A 465 15.63 2.66 -28.40
C GLU A 465 14.90 2.14 -29.65
N MET A 466 15.30 0.96 -30.18
CA MET A 466 14.64 0.34 -31.33
C MET A 466 13.17 -0.02 -31.03
N VAL A 467 12.90 -0.76 -29.94
CA VAL A 467 11.52 -1.24 -29.64
C VAL A 467 10.60 -0.17 -29.07
N THR A 468 11.14 0.96 -28.58
CA THR A 468 10.31 2.08 -28.09
C THR A 468 10.18 3.22 -29.11
N GLY A 469 11.09 3.30 -30.09
CA GLY A 469 11.17 4.44 -31.01
C GLY A 469 11.62 5.75 -30.33
N LEU A 470 12.12 5.68 -29.10
CA LEU A 470 12.52 6.85 -28.30
C LEU A 470 14.04 6.94 -28.18
N GLY A 471 14.58 8.18 -28.15
CA GLY A 471 15.98 8.41 -27.81
C GLY A 471 16.18 8.31 -26.30
N LEU A 472 17.13 7.45 -25.86
CA LEU A 472 17.34 7.17 -24.44
C LEU A 472 18.76 7.59 -24.01
N GLU A 473 18.93 8.21 -22.85
CA GLU A 473 20.26 8.60 -22.37
C GLU A 473 20.74 7.69 -21.24
N ARG A 474 20.70 8.20 -20.01
CA ARG A 474 21.22 7.54 -18.83
C ARG A 474 20.18 6.56 -18.30
N THR A 475 20.65 5.53 -17.62
CA THR A 475 19.79 4.57 -16.92
C THR A 475 20.07 4.56 -15.44
N ALA A 476 19.02 4.45 -14.63
CA ALA A 476 19.12 4.04 -13.24
C ALA A 476 18.52 2.64 -13.11
N ILE A 477 19.21 1.75 -12.39
CA ILE A 477 18.85 0.33 -12.30
C ILE A 477 18.82 -0.06 -10.84
N LEU A 478 17.86 -0.91 -10.46
CA LEU A 478 17.66 -1.38 -9.11
C LEU A 478 17.19 -2.84 -9.13
N ALA A 479 18.04 -3.74 -8.65
CA ALA A 479 17.64 -5.11 -8.36
C ALA A 479 16.91 -5.13 -7.02
N ARG A 480 15.68 -5.63 -6.99
CA ARG A 480 14.80 -5.61 -5.81
C ARG A 480 14.41 -7.03 -5.41
N LYS A 481 14.28 -7.21 -4.11
CA LYS A 481 13.77 -8.41 -3.46
C LYS A 481 12.68 -8.00 -2.48
N PHE A 482 11.46 -8.46 -2.72
CA PHE A 482 10.32 -8.24 -1.84
C PHE A 482 10.07 -9.51 -1.03
N ARG A 483 10.48 -9.49 0.23
CA ARG A 483 10.31 -10.60 1.16
C ARG A 483 8.85 -10.72 1.57
N ARG A 484 8.35 -11.96 1.54
CA ARG A 484 7.00 -12.27 2.02
C ARG A 484 6.82 -11.90 3.49
N GLY A 485 5.65 -11.35 3.82
CA GLY A 485 5.28 -10.86 5.14
C GLY A 485 5.88 -9.49 5.50
N MET A 486 6.67 -8.86 4.63
CA MET A 486 7.51 -7.70 5.00
C MET A 486 7.43 -6.54 4.02
N ASP A 487 7.57 -6.83 2.73
CA ASP A 487 8.01 -5.84 1.76
C ASP A 487 6.89 -5.43 0.78
N TYR A 488 6.93 -4.16 0.36
CA TYR A 488 5.94 -3.46 -0.48
C TYR A 488 6.54 -2.18 -1.05
N GLN A 489 5.85 -1.58 -2.02
CA GLN A 489 6.05 -0.20 -2.47
C GLN A 489 4.67 0.41 -2.64
N LEU A 490 4.38 1.53 -1.98
CA LEU A 490 3.09 2.24 -2.08
C LEU A 490 3.00 3.03 -3.40
N ALA A 491 1.80 3.54 -3.70
CA ALA A 491 1.55 4.36 -4.87
C ALA A 491 2.43 5.62 -4.85
N GLN A 492 3.29 5.72 -5.86
CA GLN A 492 4.14 6.87 -6.09
C GLN A 492 3.81 7.44 -7.46
N GLY A 493 3.79 8.76 -7.60
CA GLY A 493 3.71 9.44 -8.90
C GLY A 493 5.08 9.76 -9.49
N PHE A 494 5.14 10.04 -10.78
CA PHE A 494 6.36 10.49 -11.43
C PHE A 494 6.50 12.02 -11.28
N ARG A 495 7.53 12.51 -10.57
CA ARG A 495 7.69 13.95 -10.28
C ARG A 495 8.55 14.73 -11.30
N GLY A 496 9.01 14.12 -12.41
CA GLY A 496 9.94 14.78 -13.33
C GLY A 496 11.36 14.93 -12.74
N GLY A 497 12.36 15.17 -13.59
CA GLY A 497 13.71 15.51 -13.13
C GLY A 497 13.78 16.95 -12.59
N GLU A 498 14.53 17.18 -11.51
CA GLU A 498 14.72 18.49 -10.85
C GLU A 498 15.48 19.54 -11.68
N LYS A 499 15.71 19.33 -12.98
CA LYS A 499 16.28 20.37 -13.83
C LYS A 499 15.20 21.44 -14.08
N GLU A 500 15.27 22.52 -13.30
CA GLU A 500 14.54 23.76 -13.57
C GLU A 500 14.70 24.17 -15.04
N GLY A 501 13.62 24.08 -15.83
CA GLY A 501 13.55 24.63 -17.19
C GLY A 501 13.51 23.63 -18.34
N GLU A 502 13.73 22.33 -18.11
CA GLU A 502 13.55 21.29 -19.13
C GLU A 502 12.49 20.30 -18.62
N GLY A 503 11.23 20.54 -18.99
CA GLY A 503 10.13 19.65 -18.65
C GLY A 503 10.30 18.32 -19.37
N GLN A 504 10.96 17.35 -18.73
CA GLN A 504 10.95 15.98 -19.25
C GLN A 504 9.52 15.43 -19.10
N GLU A 505 8.83 15.26 -20.22
CA GLU A 505 7.40 14.93 -20.28
C GLU A 505 7.09 13.49 -19.83
N GLY A 506 8.08 12.58 -19.85
CA GLY A 506 7.92 11.21 -19.38
C GLY A 506 9.24 10.47 -19.18
N ARG A 507 9.14 9.23 -18.68
CA ARG A 507 10.26 8.29 -18.53
C ARG A 507 9.90 6.91 -19.04
N VAL A 508 10.87 6.24 -19.68
CA VAL A 508 10.73 4.82 -19.96
C VAL A 508 11.17 4.04 -18.72
N GLU A 509 10.24 3.36 -18.08
CA GLU A 509 10.49 2.40 -17.01
C GLU A 509 10.45 0.98 -17.57
N TYR A 510 11.25 0.07 -17.01
CA TYR A 510 11.16 -1.35 -17.30
C TYR A 510 11.30 -2.19 -16.02
N THR A 511 10.64 -3.34 -15.98
CA THR A 511 10.76 -4.30 -14.88
C THR A 511 11.01 -5.70 -15.44
N MET A 512 12.19 -6.24 -15.17
CA MET A 512 12.55 -7.64 -15.42
C MET A 512 12.11 -8.50 -14.22
N CYS A 513 10.95 -9.14 -14.31
CA CYS A 513 10.47 -10.05 -13.26
C CYS A 513 11.09 -11.45 -13.43
N VAL A 514 11.79 -11.91 -12.40
CA VAL A 514 12.50 -13.19 -12.38
C VAL A 514 12.12 -13.95 -11.11
N THR A 515 10.83 -13.93 -10.75
CA THR A 515 10.32 -14.58 -9.55
C THR A 515 10.17 -16.08 -9.82
N PRO A 516 10.94 -16.96 -9.15
CA PRO A 516 11.04 -18.37 -9.52
C PRO A 516 9.86 -19.22 -9.03
N THR A 517 9.15 -18.77 -8.00
CA THR A 517 7.98 -19.44 -7.44
C THR A 517 6.72 -19.06 -8.22
N GLY A 518 5.80 -20.01 -8.38
CA GLY A 518 4.46 -19.74 -8.92
C GLY A 518 3.42 -19.41 -7.85
N GLY A 519 2.16 -19.26 -8.27
CA GLY A 519 1.02 -19.00 -7.39
C GLY A 519 0.83 -17.53 -6.99
N TRP A 520 1.20 -16.60 -7.87
CA TRP A 520 1.08 -15.14 -7.67
C TRP A 520 -0.18 -14.52 -8.29
N GLY A 521 -1.08 -15.37 -8.81
CA GLY A 521 -2.19 -14.94 -9.67
C GLY A 521 -1.76 -14.76 -11.13
N GLY A 522 -2.68 -14.97 -12.07
CA GLY A 522 -2.43 -14.79 -13.51
C GLY A 522 -1.82 -16.00 -14.25
N GLU A 523 -1.52 -17.10 -13.55
CA GLU A 523 -1.29 -18.41 -14.19
C GLU A 523 -2.67 -18.96 -14.61
N GLU A 524 -2.98 -18.99 -15.91
CA GLU A 524 -4.03 -19.91 -16.39
C GLU A 524 -3.55 -21.33 -16.06
N ASP A 525 -4.42 -22.17 -15.50
CA ASP A 525 -4.15 -23.60 -15.29
C ASP A 525 -3.88 -24.27 -16.66
N GLY A 526 -2.66 -24.11 -17.17
CA GLY A 526 -2.22 -24.48 -18.50
C GLY A 526 -0.91 -25.25 -18.39
N ASP A 527 -1.05 -26.57 -18.39
CA ASP A 527 -0.05 -27.60 -18.67
C ASP A 527 1.34 -27.36 -18.07
N GLY A 528 1.56 -27.98 -16.91
CA GLY A 528 2.90 -28.21 -16.41
C GLY A 528 3.77 -28.88 -17.48
N ASP A 529 4.84 -28.19 -17.89
CA ASP A 529 5.97 -28.75 -18.62
C ASP A 529 6.65 -29.81 -17.75
N GLY A 530 6.07 -30.99 -17.74
CA GLY A 530 6.67 -32.24 -17.27
C GLY A 530 7.27 -32.98 -18.45
N ASP A 531 8.51 -32.65 -18.81
CA ASP A 531 9.35 -33.49 -19.66
C ASP A 531 9.58 -34.84 -18.95
N GLY A 532 8.72 -35.82 -19.28
CA GLY A 532 8.80 -37.20 -18.81
C GLY A 532 8.71 -38.17 -19.99
N GLU A 533 9.85 -38.78 -20.32
CA GLU A 533 10.03 -39.75 -21.39
C GLU A 533 9.04 -40.94 -21.36
N GLY A 534 8.55 -41.26 -22.55
CA GLY A 534 7.98 -42.52 -23.06
C GLY A 534 7.74 -43.71 -22.13
N GLY A 535 6.47 -44.13 -22.04
CA GLY A 535 6.04 -45.48 -21.64
C GLY A 535 4.64 -45.83 -22.13
N GLU A 536 4.53 -46.81 -23.02
CA GLU A 536 3.29 -47.28 -23.67
C GLU A 536 2.31 -48.05 -22.74
N ARG A 537 1.00 -47.69 -22.84
CA ARG A 537 -0.25 -48.54 -22.82
C ARG A 537 -0.77 -49.12 -21.47
N PRO A 538 -2.07 -49.56 -21.38
CA PRO A 538 -3.23 -49.41 -22.29
C PRO A 538 -4.55 -48.92 -21.64
N ARG A 539 -5.52 -48.64 -22.53
CA ARG A 539 -6.96 -48.35 -22.35
C ARG A 539 -7.77 -49.46 -21.63
N GLU A 540 -8.68 -49.07 -20.74
CA GLU A 540 -9.99 -49.70 -20.41
C GLU A 540 -10.94 -48.57 -19.97
N MET A 541 -11.97 -48.14 -20.71
CA MET A 541 -13.31 -48.69 -21.00
C MET A 541 -14.34 -48.66 -19.83
N SER A 542 -15.22 -47.66 -19.93
CA SER A 542 -16.68 -47.64 -19.65
C SER A 542 -17.25 -47.93 -18.26
N GLY A 543 -18.03 -46.96 -17.77
CA GLY A 543 -19.09 -47.16 -16.77
C GLY A 543 -20.05 -45.97 -16.74
N GLU A 544 -21.13 -46.04 -17.52
CA GLU A 544 -22.26 -45.10 -17.53
C GLU A 544 -23.04 -45.14 -16.21
N GLY A 545 -23.50 -43.97 -15.72
CA GLY A 545 -24.27 -43.92 -14.48
C GLY A 545 -24.96 -42.58 -14.17
N ARG A 546 -25.94 -42.21 -15.00
CA ARG A 546 -27.16 -41.42 -14.69
C ARG A 546 -27.04 -40.02 -14.06
N ALA A 547 -27.48 -39.06 -14.85
CA ALA A 547 -27.96 -37.74 -14.44
C ALA A 547 -29.11 -37.83 -13.40
N SER A 548 -29.01 -37.01 -12.36
CA SER A 548 -30.15 -36.50 -11.61
C SER A 548 -29.94 -35.00 -11.39
N GLU A 549 -30.84 -34.21 -11.99
CA GLU A 549 -30.97 -32.78 -11.78
C GLU A 549 -31.22 -32.49 -10.29
N ALA A 550 -30.35 -31.69 -9.68
CA ALA A 550 -30.61 -31.01 -8.43
C ALA A 550 -30.17 -29.56 -8.59
N GLN A 551 -31.15 -28.66 -8.68
CA GLN A 551 -30.99 -27.23 -8.53
C GLN A 551 -30.33 -26.93 -7.18
N GLY A 552 -29.20 -26.23 -7.18
CA GLY A 552 -28.46 -25.94 -5.95
C GLY A 552 -27.36 -24.89 -6.14
N ASN A 553 -27.73 -23.63 -5.94
CA ASN A 553 -26.94 -22.56 -5.31
C ASN A 553 -25.55 -22.20 -5.90
N ASP A 554 -25.54 -21.30 -6.88
CA ASP A 554 -24.36 -20.64 -7.48
C ASP A 554 -23.66 -19.60 -6.56
N GLN A 555 -23.88 -19.63 -5.24
CA GLN A 555 -23.28 -18.65 -4.31
C GLN A 555 -21.98 -19.11 -3.62
N ALA A 556 -21.45 -20.29 -3.95
CA ALA A 556 -20.27 -20.85 -3.28
C ALA A 556 -18.97 -20.84 -4.11
N GLN A 557 -19.01 -20.41 -5.38
CA GLN A 557 -17.83 -20.46 -6.27
C GLN A 557 -17.14 -19.12 -6.52
N THR A 558 -17.69 -18.00 -6.04
CA THR A 558 -17.07 -16.68 -6.17
C THR A 558 -16.21 -16.28 -4.96
N ALA A 559 -16.38 -16.94 -3.81
CA ALA A 559 -15.59 -16.64 -2.60
C ALA A 559 -14.14 -17.18 -2.66
N THR A 560 -13.87 -18.20 -3.47
CA THR A 560 -12.57 -18.90 -3.46
C THR A 560 -11.49 -18.26 -4.32
N ALA A 561 -11.83 -17.33 -5.24
CA ALA A 561 -10.85 -16.75 -6.17
C ALA A 561 -10.10 -15.53 -5.59
N ASP A 562 -10.76 -14.73 -4.74
CA ASP A 562 -10.15 -13.57 -4.06
C ASP A 562 -9.39 -13.96 -2.78
N GLU A 563 -9.64 -15.17 -2.24
CA GLU A 563 -8.99 -15.70 -1.04
C GLU A 563 -7.50 -16.08 -1.25
N ASP A 564 -7.05 -16.22 -2.50
CA ASP A 564 -5.70 -16.72 -2.84
C ASP A 564 -4.72 -15.64 -3.38
N ASN A 565 -5.12 -14.36 -3.45
CA ASN A 565 -4.21 -13.30 -3.89
C ASN A 565 -3.17 -12.96 -2.80
N VAL A 566 -1.95 -13.44 -2.98
CA VAL A 566 -0.80 -13.24 -2.07
C VAL A 566 -0.10 -11.88 -2.26
N GLY A 567 -0.61 -11.01 -3.13
CA GLY A 567 -0.03 -9.71 -3.45
C GLY A 567 1.23 -9.79 -4.30
N GLY A 568 2.15 -8.82 -4.15
CA GLY A 568 3.38 -8.77 -4.94
C GLY A 568 3.20 -8.41 -6.43
N TYR A 569 1.98 -8.14 -6.89
CA TYR A 569 1.75 -7.62 -8.24
C TYR A 569 2.23 -6.17 -8.35
N GLU A 570 2.77 -5.83 -9.51
CA GLU A 570 3.07 -4.45 -9.91
C GLU A 570 1.81 -3.85 -10.55
N LEU A 571 1.40 -2.66 -10.14
CA LEU A 571 0.18 -2.00 -10.64
C LEU A 571 0.52 -0.60 -11.12
N TYR A 572 -0.06 -0.25 -12.28
CA TYR A 572 -0.06 1.11 -12.82
C TYR A 572 -1.50 1.61 -12.91
N MET A 573 -1.72 2.85 -12.49
CA MET A 573 -3.04 3.50 -12.51
C MET A 573 -2.90 4.99 -12.81
N ALA A 574 -3.95 5.59 -13.38
CA ALA A 574 -4.06 7.03 -13.47
C ALA A 574 -4.13 7.65 -12.06
N GLY A 575 -3.40 8.74 -11.87
CA GLY A 575 -3.48 9.60 -10.70
C GLY A 575 -4.54 10.69 -10.90
N ASP A 576 -4.96 11.30 -9.80
CA ASP A 576 -5.87 12.44 -9.84
C ASP A 576 -5.09 13.71 -10.25
N ASP A 577 -5.48 14.37 -11.35
CA ASP A 577 -4.81 15.60 -11.83
C ASP A 577 -4.92 16.75 -10.79
N ASP A 578 -3.80 17.17 -10.20
CA ASP A 578 -3.69 18.25 -9.19
C ASP A 578 -3.70 19.70 -9.77
N ASP A 579 -3.99 19.88 -11.06
CA ASP A 579 -4.02 21.21 -11.69
C ASP A 579 -5.40 21.85 -11.61
N ASP A 580 -5.77 22.43 -10.46
CA ASP A 580 -6.74 23.55 -10.38
C ASP A 580 -6.57 24.34 -9.05
N ASN A 581 -5.70 25.36 -9.05
CA ASN A 581 -5.83 26.52 -8.16
C ASN A 581 -7.00 27.38 -8.68
N ASP A 582 -8.12 27.50 -7.97
CA ASP A 582 -8.84 28.78 -7.87
C ASP A 582 -9.98 28.81 -6.83
N ASP A 583 -10.07 29.98 -6.17
CA ASP A 583 -11.06 30.42 -5.19
C ASP A 583 -12.48 30.57 -5.78
N ASN A 584 -13.50 29.85 -5.25
CA ASN A 584 -14.83 30.41 -4.89
C ASN A 584 -15.78 29.37 -4.24
N PRO A 585 -16.47 29.67 -3.13
CA PRO A 585 -17.46 28.79 -2.53
C PRO A 585 -18.87 29.13 -3.05
N THR A 586 -19.59 28.20 -3.68
CA THR A 586 -21.08 28.08 -3.66
C THR A 586 -21.60 26.98 -4.60
N ALA A 587 -22.70 26.33 -4.17
CA ALA A 587 -23.59 25.38 -4.89
C ALA A 587 -23.15 23.90 -4.84
N SER A 588 -23.69 23.07 -3.92
CA SER A 588 -25.02 22.41 -3.88
C SER A 588 -25.06 21.05 -4.58
N ASP A 589 -25.23 20.02 -3.75
CA ASP A 589 -25.68 18.63 -3.96
C ASP A 589 -26.15 18.20 -5.37
N THR A 590 -25.64 17.06 -5.86
CA THR A 590 -26.39 15.92 -6.47
C THR A 590 -25.46 14.81 -7.00
N GLU A 591 -25.60 13.60 -6.42
CA GLU A 591 -25.58 12.19 -6.97
C GLU A 591 -24.50 11.75 -8.01
N SER A 592 -23.72 10.66 -7.81
CA SER A 592 -24.00 9.21 -8.07
C SER A 592 -22.69 8.36 -7.93
N ASN A 593 -22.61 7.03 -8.16
CA ASN A 593 -22.98 5.82 -7.37
C ASN A 593 -22.25 4.57 -7.98
N ASP A 594 -21.15 4.06 -7.39
CA ASP A 594 -20.96 2.71 -6.79
C ASP A 594 -20.55 1.50 -7.69
N GLY A 595 -19.28 1.05 -7.57
CA GLY A 595 -18.75 -0.33 -7.28
C GLY A 595 -19.05 -1.56 -8.18
N VAL A 596 -18.00 -2.25 -8.68
CA VAL A 596 -18.09 -3.49 -9.50
C VAL A 596 -17.33 -4.71 -8.93
N THR A 597 -17.87 -5.92 -9.19
CA THR A 597 -17.30 -7.26 -8.97
C THR A 597 -16.91 -7.91 -10.31
N ILE A 598 -15.75 -8.59 -10.41
CA ILE A 598 -15.16 -9.12 -11.67
C ILE A 598 -15.62 -10.58 -11.95
N PRO A 599 -16.21 -10.92 -13.14
CA PRO A 599 -15.77 -12.10 -13.95
C PRO A 599 -16.17 -12.03 -15.47
N PRO A 600 -16.02 -13.08 -16.30
CA PRO A 600 -14.84 -13.83 -16.75
C PRO A 600 -14.48 -13.56 -18.25
N ASN A 601 -13.22 -13.79 -18.62
CA ASN A 601 -12.67 -13.65 -19.97
C ASN A 601 -13.32 -14.57 -21.02
N ILE A 602 -13.61 -14.02 -22.21
CA ILE A 602 -13.73 -14.79 -23.47
C ILE A 602 -12.73 -14.20 -24.48
N ILE A 603 -11.72 -15.01 -24.82
CA ILE A 603 -10.54 -14.70 -25.65
C ILE A 603 -10.80 -15.02 -27.13
N ALA A 604 -10.24 -14.21 -28.03
CA ALA A 604 -9.88 -14.60 -29.40
C ALA A 604 -8.37 -14.41 -29.60
N GLN A 605 -7.73 -15.32 -30.33
CA GLN A 605 -6.28 -15.59 -30.33
C GLN A 605 -5.47 -14.71 -31.30
N SER A 606 -4.30 -14.23 -30.86
CA SER A 606 -3.17 -13.80 -31.69
C SER A 606 -1.92 -14.68 -31.41
N HIS A 607 -1.03 -14.82 -32.39
CA HIS A 607 -0.01 -15.90 -32.44
C HIS A 607 1.42 -15.49 -32.03
N THR A 608 1.63 -14.28 -31.47
CA THR A 608 2.98 -13.76 -31.17
C THR A 608 3.32 -13.67 -29.68
N GLY A 609 2.43 -14.08 -28.78
CA GLY A 609 2.72 -14.13 -27.33
C GLY A 609 2.80 -12.76 -26.64
N ALA A 610 2.51 -11.67 -27.37
CA ALA A 610 2.10 -10.40 -26.80
C ALA A 610 0.59 -10.48 -26.50
N GLY A 611 0.20 -10.35 -25.24
CA GLY A 611 -1.20 -10.43 -24.84
C GLY A 611 -1.99 -9.19 -25.28
N ASP A 612 -3.19 -9.40 -25.82
CA ASP A 612 -4.11 -8.36 -26.28
C ASP A 612 -4.99 -7.78 -25.15
N ARG A 613 -5.00 -6.46 -24.95
CA ARG A 613 -6.07 -5.71 -24.21
C ARG A 613 -6.32 -4.33 -24.83
N ARG A 614 -7.54 -3.81 -24.66
CA ARG A 614 -8.14 -2.70 -25.45
C ARG A 614 -7.72 -1.29 -25.00
N SER A 615 -7.74 -0.38 -25.96
CA SER A 615 -7.61 1.08 -25.85
C SER A 615 -8.63 1.77 -24.94
N ALA A 616 -8.18 2.62 -24.02
CA ALA A 616 -9.01 3.50 -23.18
C ALA A 616 -9.38 4.81 -23.90
N ALA A 617 -10.67 5.16 -23.91
CA ALA A 617 -11.18 6.43 -24.44
C ALA A 617 -11.38 7.46 -23.31
N ARG A 618 -10.87 8.67 -23.54
CA ARG A 618 -10.93 9.87 -22.68
C ARG A 618 -12.23 10.04 -21.87
N SER A 619 -12.11 10.12 -20.53
CA SER A 619 -13.19 10.57 -19.63
C SER A 619 -12.75 11.74 -18.74
N ARG A 620 -13.75 12.47 -18.22
CA ARG A 620 -13.69 13.85 -17.73
C ARG A 620 -13.51 13.97 -16.21
N ARG A 621 -12.75 15.00 -15.82
CA ARG A 621 -12.47 15.58 -14.47
C ARG A 621 -13.64 15.61 -13.49
N ARG A 622 -13.36 15.38 -12.19
CA ARG A 622 -13.97 16.07 -11.02
C ARG A 622 -13.24 15.86 -9.66
N ASN A 623 -12.97 16.99 -9.01
CA ASN A 623 -12.58 17.40 -7.64
C ASN A 623 -12.19 16.37 -6.54
N ALA A 624 -11.00 16.60 -6.00
CA ALA A 624 -10.41 16.01 -4.80
C ALA A 624 -11.05 16.51 -3.48
N ALA A 625 -11.32 15.58 -2.56
CA ALA A 625 -11.42 15.84 -1.13
C ALA A 625 -10.31 15.05 -0.42
N HIS A 626 -9.68 15.65 0.60
CA HIS A 626 -8.64 15.01 1.40
C HIS A 626 -9.19 13.76 2.10
N HIS A 627 -8.96 12.60 1.49
CA HIS A 627 -9.39 11.32 2.03
C HIS A 627 -8.36 10.74 2.99
N ASP A 628 -8.86 10.22 4.09
CA ASP A 628 -8.08 9.46 5.06
C ASP A 628 -7.80 8.05 4.51
N PRO A 629 -6.53 7.65 4.33
CA PRO A 629 -6.20 6.29 3.90
C PRO A 629 -6.61 5.21 4.91
N ALA A 630 -6.96 5.54 6.16
CA ALA A 630 -7.35 4.57 7.19
C ALA A 630 -8.87 4.49 7.45
N VAL A 631 -9.67 5.45 6.98
CA VAL A 631 -11.13 5.52 7.20
C VAL A 631 -11.85 5.98 5.96
N TYR A 632 -12.68 5.08 5.43
CA TYR A 632 -13.63 5.41 4.39
C TYR A 632 -14.95 5.93 4.99
N GLN A 633 -15.56 6.95 4.39
CA GLN A 633 -16.95 7.36 4.68
C GLN A 633 -17.92 6.78 3.64
N PRO A 634 -19.02 6.09 4.04
CA PRO A 634 -20.04 5.62 3.11
C PRO A 634 -20.84 6.78 2.55
N ARG A 635 -21.26 6.65 1.30
CA ARG A 635 -22.39 7.43 0.76
C ARG A 635 -23.70 6.72 1.14
N ALA A 636 -24.71 7.51 1.49
CA ALA A 636 -25.99 7.01 1.98
C ALA A 636 -26.85 6.39 0.85
N ASN A 637 -27.41 5.21 1.13
CA ASN A 637 -28.25 4.38 0.26
C ASN A 637 -29.38 5.13 -0.49
N GLY A 638 -29.45 4.89 -1.80
CA GLY A 638 -30.65 5.09 -2.62
C GLY A 638 -30.84 3.89 -3.56
N GLU A 639 -31.98 3.22 -3.45
CA GLU A 639 -32.34 2.02 -4.21
C GLU A 639 -32.41 2.28 -5.74
N GLY A 640 -31.75 1.40 -6.52
CA GLY A 640 -32.12 1.07 -7.91
C GLY A 640 -31.35 1.79 -9.02
N ASP A 641 -30.41 1.10 -9.66
CA ASP A 641 -30.49 0.74 -11.08
C ASP A 641 -29.26 -0.07 -11.51
N ALA A 642 -29.50 -1.06 -12.37
CA ALA A 642 -28.51 -1.99 -12.91
C ALA A 642 -27.76 -1.38 -14.11
N ASP A 643 -26.51 -1.81 -14.30
CA ASP A 643 -25.67 -1.68 -15.50
C ASP A 643 -24.94 -0.34 -15.73
N GLY A 644 -23.92 -0.04 -14.91
CA GLY A 644 -22.88 0.96 -15.21
C GLY A 644 -21.49 0.47 -14.81
N GLU A 645 -20.65 0.14 -15.79
CA GLU A 645 -19.23 -0.18 -15.59
C GLU A 645 -18.46 1.13 -15.28
N GLU A 646 -18.00 1.31 -14.03
CA GLU A 646 -17.07 2.40 -13.65
C GLU A 646 -15.61 1.91 -13.77
N ASP A 647 -14.74 2.74 -14.38
CA ASP A 647 -13.33 2.45 -14.68
C ASP A 647 -12.45 2.88 -13.49
N ASP A 648 -11.91 1.92 -12.73
CA ASP A 648 -11.09 2.12 -11.51
C ASP A 648 -9.75 2.86 -11.76
N GLY A 649 -9.52 3.37 -12.97
CA GLY A 649 -8.31 4.07 -13.37
C GLY A 649 -7.08 3.16 -13.47
N ILE A 650 -7.24 1.85 -13.27
CA ILE A 650 -6.17 0.85 -13.41
C ILE A 650 -5.79 0.76 -14.87
N LEU A 651 -4.54 1.12 -15.19
CA LEU A 651 -4.01 0.98 -16.54
C LEU A 651 -3.68 -0.49 -16.83
N PHE A 652 -2.91 -1.13 -15.94
CA PHE A 652 -2.66 -2.57 -15.99
C PHE A 652 -2.07 -3.09 -14.67
N THR A 653 -2.13 -4.41 -14.49
CA THR A 653 -1.58 -5.14 -13.33
C THR A 653 -0.72 -6.30 -13.81
N ASN A 654 0.47 -6.43 -13.22
CA ASN A 654 1.49 -7.43 -13.53
C ASN A 654 1.78 -8.28 -12.30
N PRO A 655 1.17 -9.46 -12.18
CA PRO A 655 1.56 -10.44 -11.17
C PRO A 655 3.05 -10.76 -11.22
N ALA A 656 3.62 -11.14 -10.08
CA ALA A 656 5.00 -11.62 -10.07
C ALA A 656 5.10 -12.89 -10.93
N SER A 657 6.02 -12.91 -11.87
CA SER A 657 6.15 -13.99 -12.85
C SER A 657 7.62 -14.30 -13.14
N TRP A 658 7.84 -15.40 -13.85
CA TRP A 658 9.17 -15.82 -14.25
C TRP A 658 9.51 -15.32 -15.66
N ASN A 659 10.65 -14.64 -15.77
CA ASN A 659 11.28 -14.30 -17.04
C ASN A 659 10.40 -13.41 -17.94
N THR A 660 9.82 -12.37 -17.34
CA THR A 660 8.95 -11.39 -18.02
C THR A 660 9.59 -10.01 -17.96
N LEU A 661 9.66 -9.30 -19.09
CA LEU A 661 10.08 -7.90 -19.14
C LEU A 661 8.86 -7.01 -19.45
N SER A 662 8.50 -6.13 -18.52
CA SER A 662 7.57 -5.04 -18.80
C SER A 662 8.35 -3.77 -19.17
N ILE A 663 7.82 -2.99 -20.12
CA ILE A 663 8.33 -1.67 -20.53
C ILE A 663 7.15 -0.72 -20.52
N VAL A 664 7.32 0.49 -19.99
CA VAL A 664 6.23 1.45 -19.78
C VAL A 664 6.77 2.87 -20.00
N LEU A 665 6.16 3.65 -20.89
CA LEU A 665 6.36 5.09 -20.93
C LEU A 665 5.43 5.73 -19.91
N ARG A 666 6.02 6.27 -18.84
CA ARG A 666 5.30 6.81 -17.70
C ARG A 666 5.35 8.32 -17.69
N ASP A 667 4.18 8.94 -17.58
CA ASP A 667 4.00 10.39 -17.42
C ASP A 667 3.76 10.79 -15.96
N ARG A 668 3.59 12.10 -15.72
CA ARG A 668 3.33 12.66 -14.38
C ARG A 668 1.98 12.27 -13.80
N GLY A 669 1.01 11.96 -14.66
CA GLY A 669 -0.33 11.55 -14.29
C GLY A 669 -0.43 10.08 -13.90
N THR A 670 0.64 9.28 -14.02
CA THR A 670 0.59 7.84 -13.74
C THR A 670 1.19 7.49 -12.38
N LEU A 671 0.42 6.79 -11.54
CA LEU A 671 0.86 6.17 -10.29
C LEU A 671 1.32 4.73 -10.51
N ARG A 672 2.31 4.29 -9.74
CA ARG A 672 2.83 2.91 -9.74
C ARG A 672 3.07 2.42 -8.32
N PHE A 673 2.79 1.15 -8.07
CA PHE A 673 3.13 0.49 -6.81
C PHE A 673 3.41 -1.01 -6.98
N VAL A 674 3.98 -1.64 -5.95
CA VAL A 674 4.11 -3.10 -5.85
C VAL A 674 3.41 -3.53 -4.57
N LYS A 675 2.31 -4.28 -4.70
CA LYS A 675 1.48 -4.66 -3.55
C LYS A 675 2.30 -5.46 -2.53
N TYR A 676 2.00 -5.25 -1.26
CA TYR A 676 2.54 -6.06 -0.16
C TYR A 676 2.53 -7.56 -0.46
N VAL A 677 3.65 -8.22 -0.23
CA VAL A 677 3.76 -9.67 -0.40
C VAL A 677 3.32 -10.34 0.90
N SER A 678 2.18 -11.03 0.89
CA SER A 678 1.68 -11.81 2.02
C SER A 678 2.67 -12.89 2.45
N ARG A 679 2.73 -13.19 3.75
CA ARG A 679 3.48 -14.32 4.29
C ARG A 679 3.05 -15.67 3.70
N GLN A 680 1.82 -15.78 3.18
CA GLN A 680 1.31 -16.98 2.50
C GLN A 680 1.99 -17.25 1.15
N ALA A 681 2.64 -16.24 0.54
CA ALA A 681 3.36 -16.42 -0.72
C ALA A 681 4.38 -17.57 -0.66
N ARG A 682 4.46 -18.35 -1.74
CA ARG A 682 5.35 -19.53 -1.82
C ARG A 682 6.84 -19.15 -1.81
N GLY A 683 7.17 -17.90 -2.09
CA GLY A 683 8.52 -17.36 -2.07
C GLY A 683 8.53 -15.83 -2.01
N ASP A 684 9.74 -15.26 -2.11
CA ASP A 684 9.94 -13.83 -2.23
C ASP A 684 9.77 -13.40 -3.71
N ARG A 685 9.30 -12.18 -3.97
CA ARG A 685 9.31 -11.60 -5.32
C ARG A 685 10.69 -11.05 -5.65
N TRP A 686 11.17 -11.32 -6.86
CA TRP A 686 12.46 -10.87 -7.38
C TRP A 686 12.27 -10.17 -8.72
N ASP A 687 12.82 -8.96 -8.84
CA ASP A 687 12.86 -8.24 -10.11
C ASP A 687 14.06 -7.31 -10.21
N VAL A 688 14.37 -6.89 -11.44
CA VAL A 688 15.28 -5.76 -11.70
C VAL A 688 14.49 -4.68 -12.39
N ALA A 689 14.26 -3.58 -11.69
CA ALA A 689 13.61 -2.39 -12.23
C ALA A 689 14.66 -1.43 -12.77
N GLY A 690 14.38 -0.77 -13.88
CA GLY A 690 15.19 0.34 -14.35
C GLY A 690 14.37 1.43 -15.00
N GLU A 691 15.00 2.59 -15.15
CA GLU A 691 14.44 3.76 -15.80
C GLU A 691 15.47 4.36 -16.76
N TYR A 692 14.99 4.92 -17.86
CA TYR A 692 15.77 5.71 -18.82
C TYR A 692 15.28 7.16 -18.85
N GLU A 693 16.24 8.08 -18.92
CA GLU A 693 15.96 9.46 -19.36
C GLU A 693 15.63 9.46 -20.85
N VAL A 694 14.50 10.08 -21.21
CA VAL A 694 14.08 10.27 -22.61
C VAL A 694 14.63 11.60 -23.12
N VAL A 695 15.24 11.59 -24.30
CA VAL A 695 15.67 12.81 -25.00
C VAL A 695 14.43 13.48 -25.58
N GLY A 696 14.13 14.71 -25.14
CA GLY A 696 13.06 15.51 -25.75
C GLY A 696 13.36 15.69 -27.25
N GLY A 697 12.40 15.38 -28.11
CA GLY A 697 12.52 15.62 -29.54
C GLY A 697 12.81 17.10 -29.79
N GLU A 698 13.81 17.39 -30.63
CA GLU A 698 13.94 18.74 -31.19
C GLU A 698 12.61 19.03 -31.90
N GLU A 699 11.80 19.96 -31.40
CA GLU A 699 10.68 20.50 -32.16
C GLU A 699 11.28 20.97 -33.48
N GLU A 700 10.94 20.30 -34.59
CA GLU A 700 11.33 20.78 -35.92
C GLU A 700 10.75 22.18 -36.04
N GLU A 701 11.60 23.20 -35.89
CA GLU A 701 11.28 24.57 -36.24
C GLU A 701 10.84 24.52 -37.71
N VAL A 702 9.53 24.55 -37.92
CA VAL A 702 8.94 24.72 -39.24
C VAL A 702 9.44 26.07 -39.71
N GLU A 703 10.48 26.08 -40.54
CA GLU A 703 10.92 27.28 -41.25
C GLU A 703 9.69 27.79 -42.03
N GLU A 704 9.05 28.84 -41.51
CA GLU A 704 8.10 29.64 -42.28
C GLU A 704 8.88 30.25 -43.45
N GLY A 705 8.80 29.58 -44.60
CA GLY A 705 9.36 30.09 -45.85
C GLY A 705 8.62 31.35 -46.30
N GLU A 706 9.37 32.44 -46.48
CA GLU A 706 8.97 33.62 -47.28
C GLU A 706 9.00 33.34 -48.80
#